data_AF-A0A0Q9WPV2-F1
#
_entry.id   AF-A0A0Q9WPV2-F1
#
_cell.length_a   1.000
_cell.length_b   1.000
_cell.length_c   1.000
_cell.angle_alpha   90.00
_cell.angle_beta   90.00
_cell.angle_gamma   90.00
#
_symmetry.space_group_name_H-M   'P 1'
#
loop_
_entity.id
_entity.type
_entity.pdbx_description
1 polymer ?
#
loop_
_entity_poly.entity_id
_entity_poly.type
_entity_poly.pdbx_seq_one_letter_code
_entity_poly.pdbx_strand_id
1 'polypeptide(L)'
;MWWFVSSLTLGNTELVDGKYEEAEPALEHPVAYTQISGRFAHLITQSLHVLLQSVADLTLHLPLGSPLQRVAIQCFGIRFRQADHQFLHSSHVFGNISKILSKSDEQNDAAMAVSTMLGGETTHCDAEHNIAAAAANSQQLSMGMGVGAGAGAKVLYYTDLSGMFEVTVSSRPAMAESLTDNSTETFWESDEEDRNKCKIIELSMTKLNYACKFVLVHIDNSRDLQNKVLNVVFYAGQSLGDTNLIKSVDVDQKSCSWISAKICDESSTHFRLELHGPENTLRVRQIKLLGLPSSLAAGAVDESMKLHLRLAHATRIQQQICEAETLRVFRLITGQVFGKLISNVGSNETAAGTATAGSGVGGGSLPAADSSTSMLADSLDLREHMVGILFSRSKLSHLQKQVIVHIVHAIKKEAQRAKEDWEMNNLAHAHMQHGQQQQQQQEQQQPIPPSVPATESSSERSRAPDTYCFEMLSMVLALSGSVVGRSYLSQQHGLLRDLLGLLHTGSDRVQRQVTALLRRILPEITPESFAELLGVQRLPPADYSIANQSASDFDMTRLGLLDIFLAVIAKSLQLQIKVKTNTQNATTGNSAGNAGSGSGSGSGNSNGLAIAKPTQLEKTPAFVRLCSSLDLSVQLLRSRPPTAEHLPSQAGDPFRFELPPPAKKESKRNLNQRWFLNGIISTKQAESIICLIRDLASGKLSEKWSQITKAAIAESVLNLTRLEEIYRSPEYCTKTSTLWLALASLCVLERDHVEKLSSGQWSKLCDTRPMCSNHDDGETAAIIQCETCGSLCGDCDRFLHLNRKTRTHKRTVCKEEEEAIRVELHESCGRTKLFWLLALADSKTLKAMVEFRDGSHTIISGPQEAVGRCRFCGLTGNSGLLEIGNVCADAQCQEYAANSCLKTKPCGHACGGVAGEKKCLPCLQHVCHARENELAEELRDPKLTQDADDMCMICFVEALSCAPSVHLECGHVFHYHCCKAVLEKRWSGPRITFGFSLCPICKADIQHPLLADILEPINGLKQDVKRKALMRIKYEGLVKDTIDSKDVTQLAMDRYAYYVCFKCQKAYYGGEARCDAEIGEKFDPEELVCGGCSDVARAQMCPKHGTDFLEYKCRYCCSVAVFFCFGTTHFCDTCHDDFQRLTNIPKNKLPQCPAGPKAKQLIGDECPLHVMHPPTGEEFALGCGVCRNAQTF
;
A
#
# COMPACT_ATOMS: atom_id res chain seq x y z
N MET A 1 29.70 -25.60 28.66
CA MET A 1 28.71 -25.31 29.71
C MET A 1 29.13 -24.18 30.62
N TRP A 2 30.27 -24.24 31.32
CA TRP A 2 30.77 -23.09 32.09
C TRP A 2 30.92 -21.80 31.26
N TRP A 3 31.35 -21.93 30.01
CA TRP A 3 31.34 -20.84 29.02
C TRP A 3 29.94 -20.32 28.66
N PHE A 4 28.95 -21.21 28.53
CA PHE A 4 27.55 -20.84 28.25
C PHE A 4 26.95 -20.05 29.41
N VAL A 5 27.23 -20.48 30.64
CA VAL A 5 26.83 -19.81 31.88
C VAL A 5 27.57 -18.47 32.07
N SER A 6 28.85 -18.36 31.67
CA SER A 6 29.59 -17.08 31.73
C SER A 6 29.18 -16.09 30.63
N SER A 7 28.69 -16.57 29.49
CA SER A 7 28.13 -15.74 28.40
C SER A 7 26.69 -15.28 28.64
N LEU A 8 26.10 -15.55 29.82
CA LEU A 8 24.79 -15.02 30.25
C LEU A 8 24.82 -13.51 30.61
N THR A 9 25.89 -12.80 30.29
CA THR A 9 26.02 -11.35 30.46
C THR A 9 25.35 -10.62 29.30
N LEU A 10 24.51 -9.63 29.62
CA LEU A 10 23.84 -8.77 28.63
C LEU A 10 24.92 -8.05 27.80
N GLY A 11 24.97 -8.30 26.49
CA GLY A 11 25.86 -7.57 25.59
C GLY A 11 25.43 -6.11 25.49
N ASN A 12 26.17 -5.19 26.12
CA ASN A 12 26.05 -3.77 25.81
C ASN A 12 26.59 -3.53 24.41
N THR A 13 25.71 -3.15 23.48
CA THR A 13 26.15 -2.62 22.18
C THR A 13 26.18 -1.10 22.31
N GLU A 14 27.34 -0.53 22.64
CA GLU A 14 27.54 0.91 22.40
C GLU A 14 27.79 1.10 20.90
N LEU A 15 26.84 1.76 20.22
CA LEU A 15 27.07 2.30 18.89
C LEU A 15 27.38 3.80 19.02
N VAL A 16 28.47 4.22 18.37
CA VAL A 16 28.90 5.61 18.26
C VAL A 16 27.99 6.33 17.27
N ASP A 17 26.74 6.58 17.65
CA ASP A 17 25.94 7.73 17.20
C ASP A 17 24.64 7.74 18.00
N GLY A 18 24.29 8.86 18.64
CA GLY A 18 23.23 9.01 19.64
C GLY A 18 21.77 8.80 19.17
N LYS A 19 21.48 7.71 18.46
CA LYS A 19 20.13 7.23 18.15
C LYS A 19 19.92 5.86 18.79
N TYR A 20 19.17 5.82 19.89
CA TYR A 20 18.70 4.58 20.49
C TYR A 20 17.72 3.88 19.52
N GLU A 21 18.15 2.85 18.79
CA GLU A 21 17.23 1.76 18.44
C GLU A 21 17.22 0.79 19.63
N GLU A 22 16.03 0.58 20.20
CA GLU A 22 15.77 -0.36 21.29
C GLU A 22 15.86 -1.80 20.75
N ALA A 23 17.06 -2.28 20.45
CA ALA A 23 17.29 -3.69 20.13
C ALA A 23 17.16 -4.49 21.43
N GLU A 24 16.15 -5.37 21.55
CA GLU A 24 15.99 -6.22 22.73
C GLU A 24 17.28 -7.02 22.99
N PRO A 25 17.84 -6.99 24.22
CA PRO A 25 19.14 -7.59 24.49
C PRO A 25 19.07 -9.12 24.36
N ALA A 26 19.95 -9.70 23.57
CA ALA A 26 19.98 -11.12 23.23
C ALA A 26 21.32 -11.75 23.57
N LEU A 27 21.31 -13.00 24.04
CA LEU A 27 22.52 -13.77 24.32
C LEU A 27 23.15 -14.22 23.00
N GLU A 28 24.47 -14.25 22.93
CA GLU A 28 25.16 -14.73 21.72
C GLU A 28 25.11 -16.26 21.59
N HIS A 29 25.08 -16.74 20.35
CA HIS A 29 25.13 -18.18 20.10
C HIS A 29 26.49 -18.73 20.56
N PRO A 30 26.57 -19.88 21.27
CA PRO A 30 27.84 -20.45 21.76
C PRO A 30 28.90 -20.73 20.68
N VAL A 31 28.46 -20.83 19.42
CA VAL A 31 29.32 -21.06 18.24
C VAL A 31 29.73 -19.74 17.56
N ALA A 32 29.19 -18.59 17.97
CA ALA A 32 29.52 -17.28 17.40
C ALA A 32 30.88 -16.75 17.88
N TYR A 33 31.33 -17.15 19.08
CA TYR A 33 32.47 -16.52 19.75
C TYR A 33 33.85 -17.05 19.32
N THR A 34 33.92 -18.01 18.41
CA THR A 34 35.19 -18.64 18.06
C THR A 34 35.23 -19.02 16.58
N GLN A 35 36.38 -18.86 15.94
CA GLN A 35 36.68 -19.36 14.59
C GLN A 35 36.71 -20.90 14.53
N ILE A 36 35.79 -21.57 15.22
CA ILE A 36 35.63 -23.02 15.24
C ILE A 36 34.82 -23.40 14.00
N SER A 37 35.52 -23.88 12.96
CA SER A 37 34.90 -24.42 11.75
C SER A 37 34.80 -25.95 11.81
N GLY A 38 33.79 -26.51 11.14
CA GLY A 38 33.66 -27.96 10.94
C GLY A 38 33.04 -28.75 12.10
N ARG A 39 33.50 -29.99 12.32
CA ARG A 39 32.88 -31.02 13.18
C ARG A 39 32.65 -30.58 14.63
N PHE A 40 33.51 -29.71 15.15
CA PHE A 40 33.45 -29.24 16.54
C PHE A 40 32.30 -28.24 16.76
N ALA A 41 31.98 -27.40 15.76
CA ALA A 41 30.81 -26.52 15.78
C ALA A 41 29.50 -27.32 15.81
N HIS A 42 29.45 -28.44 15.09
CA HIS A 42 28.30 -29.34 15.08
C HIS A 42 28.10 -30.02 16.46
N LEU A 43 29.17 -30.53 17.07
CA LEU A 43 29.13 -31.13 18.43
C LEU A 43 28.65 -30.15 19.51
N ILE A 44 29.09 -28.88 19.45
CA ILE A 44 28.63 -27.82 20.36
C ILE A 44 27.15 -27.53 20.15
N THR A 45 26.70 -27.46 18.89
CA THR A 45 25.30 -27.22 18.54
C THR A 45 24.40 -28.35 19.02
N GLN A 46 24.80 -29.60 18.82
CA GLN A 46 24.06 -30.76 19.30
C GLN A 46 23.99 -30.80 20.83
N SER A 47 25.08 -30.47 21.52
CA SER A 47 25.11 -30.38 22.98
C SER A 47 24.19 -29.27 23.51
N LEU A 48 24.13 -28.13 22.80
CA LEU A 48 23.21 -27.03 23.12
C LEU A 48 21.74 -27.46 22.94
N HIS A 49 21.41 -28.15 21.85
CA HIS A 49 20.05 -28.66 21.61
C HIS A 49 19.62 -29.65 22.70
N VAL A 50 20.47 -30.58 23.11
CA VAL A 50 20.18 -31.54 24.19
C VAL A 50 19.92 -30.81 25.52
N LEU A 51 20.74 -29.79 25.84
CA LEU A 51 20.55 -28.97 27.03
C LEU A 51 19.21 -28.22 26.97
N LEU A 52 18.95 -27.50 25.88
CA LEU A 52 17.73 -26.71 25.72
C LEU A 52 16.48 -27.60 25.69
N GLN A 53 16.54 -28.79 25.08
CA GLN A 53 15.46 -29.77 25.15
C GLN A 53 15.18 -30.17 26.60
N SER A 54 16.22 -30.50 27.37
CA SER A 54 16.08 -30.85 28.79
C SER A 54 15.48 -29.70 29.60
N VAL A 55 15.89 -28.46 29.31
CA VAL A 55 15.32 -27.27 29.94
C VAL A 55 13.84 -27.11 29.57
N ALA A 56 13.47 -27.27 28.30
CA ALA A 56 12.08 -27.20 27.87
C ALA A 56 11.21 -28.27 28.54
N ASP A 57 11.66 -29.52 28.61
CA ASP A 57 10.91 -30.61 29.21
C ASP A 57 10.68 -30.36 30.72
N LEU A 58 11.64 -29.73 31.40
CA LEU A 58 11.53 -29.35 32.82
C LEU A 58 10.73 -28.08 33.08
N THR A 59 10.63 -27.17 32.11
CA THR A 59 10.11 -25.79 32.30
C THR A 59 8.70 -25.74 32.91
N LEU A 60 7.81 -26.66 32.53
CA LEU A 60 6.43 -26.72 33.05
C LEU A 60 6.30 -27.52 34.35
N HIS A 61 7.34 -28.24 34.75
CA HIS A 61 7.42 -28.92 36.05
C HIS A 61 7.92 -27.99 37.16
N LEU A 62 8.52 -26.85 36.80
CA LEU A 62 8.93 -25.81 37.73
C LEU A 62 7.71 -25.04 38.28
N PRO A 63 7.77 -24.53 39.53
CA PRO A 63 6.70 -23.73 40.09
C PRO A 63 6.40 -22.50 39.21
N LEU A 64 5.11 -22.27 38.92
CA LEU A 64 4.67 -21.20 38.02
C LEU A 64 5.07 -19.82 38.54
N GLY A 65 5.66 -19.00 37.67
CA GLY A 65 6.12 -17.65 38.03
C GLY A 65 7.37 -17.63 38.93
N SER A 66 8.02 -18.77 39.18
CA SER A 66 9.23 -18.82 39.99
C SER A 66 10.45 -18.23 39.27
N PRO A 67 11.47 -17.75 40.02
CA PRO A 67 12.75 -17.36 39.44
C PRO A 67 13.41 -18.48 38.61
N LEU A 68 13.23 -19.73 39.01
CA LEU A 68 13.72 -20.90 38.26
C LEU A 68 13.03 -21.05 36.90
N GLN A 69 11.70 -20.87 36.84
CA GLN A 69 10.96 -20.89 35.58
C GLN A 69 11.35 -19.72 34.67
N ARG A 70 11.58 -18.54 35.25
CA ARG A 70 12.12 -17.38 34.52
C ARG A 70 13.48 -17.69 33.89
N VAL A 71 14.42 -18.23 34.68
CA VAL A 71 15.77 -18.58 34.20
C VAL A 71 15.71 -19.68 33.13
N ALA A 72 14.82 -20.66 33.29
CA ALA A 72 14.60 -21.70 32.27
C ALA A 72 14.16 -21.10 30.93
N ILE A 73 13.24 -20.13 30.94
CA ILE A 73 12.81 -19.41 29.73
C ILE A 73 13.92 -18.50 29.18
N GLN A 74 14.68 -17.82 30.05
CA GLN A 74 15.81 -16.99 29.66
C GLN A 74 16.91 -17.76 28.91
N CYS A 75 17.05 -19.07 29.15
CA CYS A 75 17.97 -19.93 28.40
C CYS A 75 17.67 -19.98 26.89
N PHE A 76 16.43 -19.69 26.49
CA PHE A 76 16.04 -19.56 25.08
C PHE A 76 16.23 -18.13 24.54
N GLY A 77 16.75 -17.21 25.34
CA GLY A 77 17.05 -15.83 24.95
C GLY A 77 18.30 -15.66 24.07
N ILE A 78 18.61 -16.64 23.22
CA ILE A 78 19.83 -16.72 22.40
C ILE A 78 19.57 -16.23 20.97
N ARG A 79 20.59 -15.67 20.32
CA ARG A 79 20.64 -15.45 18.86
C ARG A 79 20.80 -16.77 18.10
N PHE A 80 19.73 -17.54 17.94
CA PHE A 80 19.69 -18.76 17.14
C PHE A 80 20.14 -18.53 15.68
N ARG A 81 20.75 -19.55 15.09
CA ARG A 81 21.09 -19.58 13.65
C ARG A 81 20.00 -20.32 12.89
N GLN A 82 19.99 -20.17 11.58
CA GLN A 82 18.99 -20.80 10.71
C GLN A 82 18.98 -22.34 10.83
N ALA A 83 20.14 -22.96 11.07
CA ALA A 83 20.27 -24.41 11.29
C ALA A 83 19.58 -24.89 12.60
N ASP A 84 19.28 -23.99 13.53
CA ASP A 84 18.69 -24.32 14.83
C ASP A 84 17.14 -24.28 14.80
N HIS A 85 16.52 -23.83 13.70
CA HIS A 85 15.07 -23.61 13.63
C HIS A 85 14.25 -24.92 13.73
N GLN A 86 14.73 -26.01 13.15
CA GLN A 86 14.06 -27.31 13.24
C GLN A 86 14.01 -27.83 14.68
N PHE A 87 15.05 -27.55 15.47
CA PHE A 87 15.09 -27.86 16.89
C PHE A 87 14.08 -27.04 17.70
N LEU A 88 13.89 -25.74 17.37
CA LEU A 88 12.88 -24.90 18.03
C LEU A 88 11.45 -25.47 17.85
N HIS A 89 11.19 -26.16 16.74
CA HIS A 89 9.93 -26.86 16.51
C HIS A 89 9.76 -28.10 17.41
N SER A 90 10.79 -28.94 17.53
CA SER A 90 10.73 -30.17 18.33
C SER A 90 10.82 -29.94 19.84
N SER A 91 11.37 -28.80 20.27
CA SER A 91 11.69 -28.53 21.68
C SER A 91 10.53 -28.07 22.56
N HIS A 92 9.28 -28.07 22.07
CA HIS A 92 8.09 -27.66 22.84
C HIS A 92 8.14 -26.26 23.47
N VAL A 93 9.16 -25.44 23.16
CA VAL A 93 9.38 -24.11 23.78
C VAL A 93 8.19 -23.18 23.58
N PHE A 94 7.56 -23.17 22.40
CA PHE A 94 6.37 -22.38 22.12
C PHE A 94 5.15 -22.85 22.93
N GLY A 95 5.01 -24.16 23.14
CA GLY A 95 3.98 -24.73 24.00
C GLY A 95 4.18 -24.36 25.47
N ASN A 96 5.42 -24.29 25.93
CA ASN A 96 5.77 -23.87 27.28
C ASN A 96 5.48 -22.38 27.50
N ILE A 97 5.94 -21.52 26.58
CA ILE A 97 5.65 -20.07 26.56
C ILE A 97 4.14 -19.83 26.62
N SER A 98 3.37 -20.53 25.78
CA SER A 98 1.91 -20.41 25.74
C SER A 98 1.26 -20.79 27.06
N LYS A 99 1.66 -21.93 27.66
CA LYS A 99 1.09 -22.43 28.93
C LYS A 99 1.44 -21.57 30.14
N ILE A 100 2.65 -21.00 30.19
CA ILE A 100 3.07 -20.09 31.27
C ILE A 100 2.21 -18.82 31.22
N LEU A 101 2.04 -18.24 30.03
CA LEU A 101 1.27 -17.00 29.84
C LEU A 101 -0.24 -17.21 29.89
N SER A 102 -0.74 -18.43 29.65
CA SER A 102 -2.18 -18.74 29.72
C SER A 102 -2.67 -19.08 31.14
N LYS A 103 -1.85 -19.76 31.96
CA LYS A 103 -2.23 -20.15 33.33
C LYS A 103 -2.20 -18.99 34.31
N SER A 104 -1.46 -17.92 34.00
CA SER A 104 -1.46 -16.72 34.83
C SER A 104 -2.76 -15.92 34.73
N ASP A 105 -3.43 -15.93 33.57
CA ASP A 105 -4.74 -15.28 33.37
C ASP A 105 -5.83 -15.88 34.28
N GLU A 106 -5.89 -17.22 34.42
CA GLU A 106 -6.85 -17.90 35.31
C GLU A 106 -6.66 -17.52 36.79
N GLN A 107 -5.43 -17.20 37.18
CA GLN A 107 -5.07 -16.83 38.55
C GLN A 107 -5.25 -15.32 38.82
N ASN A 108 -5.14 -14.49 37.77
CA ASN A 108 -5.36 -13.04 37.81
C ASN A 108 -6.85 -12.69 37.94
N ASP A 109 -7.73 -13.45 37.25
CA ASP A 109 -9.19 -13.31 37.35
C ASP A 109 -9.70 -13.70 38.74
N ALA A 110 -9.15 -14.76 39.35
CA ALA A 110 -9.45 -15.14 40.72
C ALA A 110 -9.00 -14.08 41.74
N ALA A 111 -7.84 -13.46 41.55
CA ALA A 111 -7.33 -12.40 42.42
C ALA A 111 -8.12 -11.07 42.28
N MET A 112 -8.60 -10.74 41.07
CA MET A 112 -9.46 -9.57 40.82
C MET A 112 -10.88 -9.75 41.38
N ALA A 113 -11.41 -10.97 41.39
CA ALA A 113 -12.68 -11.28 42.05
C ALA A 113 -12.59 -11.08 43.58
N VAL A 114 -11.46 -11.42 44.19
CA VAL A 114 -11.21 -11.21 45.64
C VAL A 114 -11.00 -9.73 45.97
N SER A 115 -10.32 -8.94 45.13
CA SER A 115 -10.18 -7.49 45.31
C SER A 115 -11.49 -6.71 45.15
N THR A 116 -12.40 -7.17 44.28
CA THR A 116 -13.71 -6.53 44.08
C THR A 116 -14.65 -6.74 45.28
N MET A 117 -14.54 -7.88 45.98
CA MET A 117 -15.35 -8.20 47.16
C MET A 117 -14.96 -7.39 48.42
N LEU A 118 -13.76 -6.78 48.45
CA LEU A 118 -13.24 -6.03 49.61
C LEU A 118 -13.39 -4.51 49.47
N GLY A 119 -13.98 -4.01 48.38
CA GLY A 119 -14.01 -2.58 48.03
C GLY A 119 -15.37 -1.88 48.02
N GLY A 120 -16.45 -2.51 48.51
CA GLY A 120 -17.78 -1.89 48.53
C GLY A 120 -18.27 -1.56 49.94
N GLU A 121 -18.34 -0.27 50.29
CA GLU A 121 -19.06 0.20 51.48
C GLU A 121 -20.56 0.27 51.20
N THR A 122 -21.36 -0.61 51.83
CA THR A 122 -22.72 -0.29 52.32
C THR A 122 -23.14 -1.29 53.42
N THR A 123 -23.17 -0.79 54.66
CA THR A 123 -24.11 -1.05 55.77
C THR A 123 -24.91 -2.37 55.88
N HIS A 124 -24.67 -3.04 57.01
CA HIS A 124 -25.58 -3.88 57.83
C HIS A 124 -25.86 -5.38 57.49
N CYS A 125 -25.58 -6.19 58.53
CA CYS A 125 -25.98 -7.55 58.95
C CYS A 125 -25.63 -8.81 58.13
N ASP A 126 -24.92 -9.70 58.83
CA ASP A 126 -24.88 -11.17 58.77
C ASP A 126 -24.24 -11.88 57.57
N ALA A 127 -22.92 -12.12 57.65
CA ALA A 127 -22.26 -13.16 56.84
C ALA A 127 -20.98 -13.73 57.51
N GLU A 128 -21.04 -14.11 58.79
CA GLU A 128 -19.94 -14.84 59.48
C GLU A 128 -20.02 -16.38 59.32
N HIS A 129 -20.86 -16.93 58.43
CA HIS A 129 -21.18 -18.37 58.46
C HIS A 129 -20.84 -19.20 57.22
N ASN A 130 -20.06 -18.72 56.24
CA ASN A 130 -19.79 -19.50 55.01
C ASN A 130 -18.32 -19.67 54.59
N ILE A 131 -17.35 -19.53 55.50
CA ILE A 131 -15.93 -19.86 55.23
C ILE A 131 -15.53 -21.24 55.81
N ALA A 132 -16.44 -21.95 56.48
CA ALA A 132 -16.14 -23.25 57.10
C ALA A 132 -16.41 -24.50 56.22
N ALA A 133 -17.03 -24.38 55.04
CA ALA A 133 -17.54 -25.55 54.30
C ALA A 133 -16.62 -26.10 53.17
N ALA A 134 -15.55 -25.42 52.76
CA ALA A 134 -14.70 -25.89 51.65
C ALA A 134 -13.44 -26.67 52.08
N ALA A 135 -13.26 -26.93 53.39
CA ALA A 135 -12.09 -27.64 53.93
C ALA A 135 -12.31 -29.16 54.14
N ALA A 136 -13.50 -29.71 53.85
CA ALA A 136 -13.87 -31.06 54.30
C ALA A 136 -13.78 -32.19 53.25
N ASN A 137 -13.53 -31.94 51.96
CA ASN A 137 -13.57 -33.01 50.95
C ASN A 137 -12.37 -33.02 50.00
N SER A 138 -11.17 -33.24 50.54
CA SER A 138 -10.06 -33.91 49.83
C SER A 138 -8.93 -34.31 50.78
N GLN A 139 -9.27 -35.09 51.81
CA GLN A 139 -8.31 -35.96 52.48
C GLN A 139 -8.29 -37.33 51.79
N GLN A 140 -7.32 -37.55 50.89
CA GLN A 140 -6.57 -38.81 50.80
C GLN A 140 -5.46 -38.67 49.75
N LEU A 141 -4.29 -38.20 50.20
CA LEU A 141 -2.98 -38.87 50.07
C LEU A 141 -1.88 -37.88 50.48
N SER A 142 -1.47 -38.05 51.73
CA SER A 142 -0.29 -37.45 52.35
C SER A 142 1.01 -38.04 51.80
N MET A 143 2.03 -37.20 51.58
CA MET A 143 3.30 -37.20 52.33
C MET A 143 4.34 -36.26 51.68
N GLY A 144 4.84 -35.26 52.43
CA GLY A 144 6.08 -34.55 52.08
C GLY A 144 6.18 -33.04 52.40
N MET A 145 6.27 -32.70 53.69
CA MET A 145 6.87 -31.48 54.29
C MET A 145 6.39 -30.06 53.87
N GLY A 146 5.35 -29.59 54.58
CA GLY A 146 5.34 -28.39 55.44
C GLY A 146 5.71 -26.99 54.91
N VAL A 147 4.70 -26.16 54.58
CA VAL A 147 4.72 -24.70 54.79
C VAL A 147 3.33 -24.23 55.21
N GLY A 148 3.29 -23.44 56.29
CA GLY A 148 2.10 -23.00 57.01
C GLY A 148 1.25 -21.92 56.32
N ALA A 149 0.04 -21.78 56.87
CA ALA A 149 -1.04 -20.91 56.46
C ALA A 149 -0.74 -19.40 56.66
N GLY A 150 -1.52 -18.58 55.94
CA GLY A 150 -1.25 -17.17 55.64
C GLY A 150 -1.42 -16.18 56.79
N ALA A 151 -0.57 -15.15 56.74
CA ALA A 151 -0.73 -13.86 57.41
C ALA A 151 -0.56 -12.76 56.35
N GLY A 152 -1.54 -11.88 56.18
CA GLY A 152 -1.48 -10.79 55.20
C GLY A 152 -0.33 -9.81 55.52
N ALA A 153 0.62 -9.67 54.60
CA ALA A 153 1.79 -8.81 54.79
C ALA A 153 1.56 -7.41 54.21
N LYS A 154 1.90 -6.37 54.98
CA LYS A 154 1.96 -4.97 54.54
C LYS A 154 3.31 -4.72 53.86
N VAL A 155 3.32 -4.47 52.56
CA VAL A 155 4.54 -4.13 51.80
C VAL A 155 4.71 -2.62 51.74
N LEU A 156 5.90 -2.13 52.10
CA LEU A 156 6.29 -0.72 52.02
C LEU A 156 7.39 -0.57 50.96
N TYR A 157 7.24 0.40 50.06
CA TYR A 157 8.24 0.73 49.05
C TYR A 157 9.17 1.83 49.58
N TYR A 158 10.48 1.60 49.54
CA TYR A 158 11.51 2.56 49.94
C TYR A 158 12.36 2.97 48.74
N THR A 159 12.68 4.26 48.64
CA THR A 159 13.54 4.81 47.59
C THR A 159 15.00 4.60 47.96
N ASP A 160 15.81 4.12 47.01
CA ASP A 160 17.28 4.10 47.13
C ASP A 160 17.81 5.53 47.11
N LEU A 161 18.51 5.93 48.17
CA LEU A 161 19.03 7.28 48.37
C LEU A 161 20.45 7.44 47.84
N SER A 162 20.94 6.52 46.99
CA SER A 162 22.23 6.65 46.31
C SER A 162 22.39 8.01 45.63
N GLY A 163 23.53 8.68 45.85
CA GLY A 163 23.78 10.05 45.38
C GLY A 163 23.07 11.15 46.18
N MET A 164 22.42 10.82 47.30
CA MET A 164 21.80 11.76 48.25
C MET A 164 22.48 11.76 49.63
N PHE A 165 23.63 11.12 49.75
CA PHE A 165 24.48 11.12 50.94
C PHE A 165 25.96 11.06 50.53
N GLU A 166 26.83 11.58 51.39
CA GLU A 166 28.28 11.48 51.27
C GLU A 166 28.80 10.35 52.16
N VAL A 167 29.87 9.70 51.70
CA VAL A 167 30.54 8.59 52.41
C VAL A 167 31.94 9.03 52.81
N THR A 168 32.24 8.96 54.10
CA THR A 168 33.58 9.14 54.65
C THR A 168 34.03 7.85 55.30
N VAL A 169 35.28 7.46 55.08
CA VAL A 169 35.85 6.21 55.61
C VAL A 169 37.08 6.52 56.45
N SER A 170 37.33 5.68 57.45
CA SER A 170 38.47 5.78 58.39
C SER A 170 39.84 5.81 57.69
N SER A 171 40.01 5.01 56.63
CA SER A 171 41.24 4.90 55.86
C SER A 171 40.95 4.65 54.38
N ARG A 172 41.96 4.88 53.53
CA ARG A 172 41.86 4.74 52.06
C ARG A 172 40.62 5.43 51.44
N PRO A 173 40.46 6.76 51.62
CA PRO A 173 39.30 7.49 51.10
C PRO A 173 39.14 7.40 49.57
N ALA A 174 40.23 7.17 48.82
CA ALA A 174 40.16 6.94 47.38
C ALA A 174 39.34 5.70 46.97
N MET A 175 39.09 4.76 47.89
CA MET A 175 38.29 3.56 47.65
C MET A 175 36.84 3.71 48.12
N ALA A 176 36.44 4.87 48.67
CA ALA A 176 35.10 5.06 49.23
C ALA A 176 33.99 4.93 48.17
N GLU A 177 34.25 5.32 46.92
CA GLU A 177 33.28 5.20 45.81
C GLU A 177 32.90 3.75 45.51
N SER A 178 33.78 2.79 45.79
CA SER A 178 33.49 1.35 45.63
C SER A 178 32.36 0.88 46.54
N LEU A 179 32.02 1.61 47.60
CA LEU A 179 30.90 1.26 48.48
C LEU A 179 29.54 1.58 47.87
N THR A 180 29.46 2.45 46.86
CA THR A 180 28.19 2.95 46.29
C THR A 180 28.06 2.75 44.78
N ASP A 181 29.02 2.08 44.15
CA ASP A 181 29.07 1.83 42.69
C ASP A 181 28.09 0.76 42.17
N ASN A 182 27.26 0.18 43.06
CA ASN A 182 26.33 -0.90 42.78
C ASN A 182 26.96 -2.22 42.29
N SER A 183 28.25 -2.42 42.55
CA SER A 183 28.94 -3.68 42.29
C SER A 183 29.23 -4.43 43.59
N THR A 184 29.20 -5.76 43.52
CA THR A 184 29.74 -6.59 44.62
C THR A 184 31.13 -7.12 44.28
N GLU A 185 31.70 -6.76 43.13
CA GLU A 185 33.05 -7.16 42.74
C GLU A 185 34.11 -6.21 43.29
N THR A 186 33.77 -4.93 43.40
CA THR A 186 34.57 -3.87 44.01
C THR A 186 34.33 -3.84 45.53
N PHE A 187 35.25 -3.21 46.26
CA PHE A 187 35.20 -3.14 47.72
C PHE A 187 36.05 -1.98 48.23
N TRP A 188 35.66 -1.46 49.40
CA TRP A 188 36.56 -0.69 50.25
C TRP A 188 37.33 -1.64 51.15
N GLU A 189 38.65 -1.42 51.26
CA GLU A 189 39.53 -2.13 52.17
C GLU A 189 40.12 -1.12 53.16
N SER A 190 40.01 -1.42 54.46
CA SER A 190 40.65 -0.61 55.49
C SER A 190 42.17 -0.84 55.52
N ASP A 191 42.93 0.15 55.98
CA ASP A 191 44.39 0.12 56.03
C ASP A 191 44.95 -0.37 57.38
N GLU A 192 46.25 -0.62 57.42
CA GLU A 192 46.99 -0.92 58.65
C GLU A 192 47.11 0.30 59.59
N GLU A 193 46.87 1.53 59.10
CA GLU A 193 46.86 2.75 59.91
C GLU A 193 45.73 2.77 60.95
N ASP A 194 44.69 1.96 60.73
CA ASP A 194 43.57 1.72 61.65
C ASP A 194 43.86 0.58 62.64
N ARG A 195 45.09 0.08 62.70
CA ARG A 195 45.46 -0.98 63.64
C ARG A 195 45.22 -0.52 65.08
N ASN A 196 44.44 -1.30 65.82
CA ASN A 196 43.96 -1.00 67.18
C ASN A 196 43.02 0.23 67.28
N LYS A 197 42.45 0.69 66.16
CA LYS A 197 41.38 1.70 66.11
C LYS A 197 40.11 1.07 65.50
N CYS A 198 38.95 1.66 65.78
CA CYS A 198 37.71 1.24 65.12
C CYS A 198 37.78 1.56 63.62
N LYS A 199 37.37 0.62 62.78
CA LYS A 199 37.29 0.81 61.33
C LYS A 199 35.90 1.35 61.02
N ILE A 200 35.88 2.60 60.59
CA ILE A 200 34.67 3.42 60.57
C ILE A 200 34.27 3.75 59.14
N ILE A 201 32.97 3.68 58.86
CA ILE A 201 32.33 4.28 57.70
C ILE A 201 31.23 5.23 58.18
N GLU A 202 31.28 6.48 57.77
CA GLU A 202 30.34 7.53 58.12
C GLU A 202 29.56 7.96 56.88
N LEU A 203 28.25 8.18 57.05
CA LEU A 203 27.31 8.52 56.00
C LEU A 203 26.56 9.79 56.41
N SER A 204 26.62 10.83 55.58
CA SER A 204 25.99 12.13 55.86
C SER A 204 25.00 12.47 54.76
N MET A 205 23.71 12.59 55.09
CA MET A 205 22.69 12.93 54.08
C MET A 205 22.88 14.35 53.54
N THR A 206 22.97 14.49 52.22
CA THR A 206 23.12 15.79 51.54
C THR A 206 21.77 16.40 51.13
N LYS A 207 20.74 15.56 50.96
CA LYS A 207 19.37 16.01 50.63
C LYS A 207 18.39 15.63 51.73
N LEU A 208 17.95 16.62 52.51
CA LEU A 208 17.08 16.47 53.68
C LEU A 208 15.58 16.35 53.36
N ASN A 209 15.21 16.29 52.08
CA ASN A 209 13.82 16.07 51.65
C ASN A 209 13.41 14.59 51.71
N TYR A 210 14.30 13.69 52.15
CA TYR A 210 14.03 12.28 52.41
C TYR A 210 14.41 11.92 53.85
N ALA A 211 13.60 11.10 54.50
CA ALA A 211 13.92 10.48 55.78
C ALA A 211 14.44 9.05 55.54
N CYS A 212 15.65 8.76 56.00
CA CYS A 212 16.23 7.42 55.93
C CYS A 212 15.46 6.44 56.84
N LYS A 213 15.24 5.22 56.35
CA LYS A 213 14.52 4.15 57.04
C LYS A 213 15.37 2.90 57.25
N PHE A 214 16.32 2.66 56.35
CA PHE A 214 17.26 1.56 56.48
C PHE A 214 18.66 1.96 56.03
N VAL A 215 19.64 1.56 56.83
CA VAL A 215 21.06 1.54 56.45
C VAL A 215 21.43 0.09 56.19
N LEU A 216 21.94 -0.22 55.01
CA LEU A 216 22.33 -1.56 54.60
C LEU A 216 23.81 -1.61 54.22
N VAL A 217 24.47 -2.70 54.58
CA VAL A 217 25.86 -3.01 54.21
C VAL A 217 25.97 -4.44 53.70
N HIS A 218 26.72 -4.65 52.61
CA HIS A 218 26.97 -5.96 52.03
C HIS A 218 28.34 -6.48 52.44
N ILE A 219 28.36 -7.64 53.11
CA ILE A 219 29.56 -8.32 53.59
C ILE A 219 29.65 -9.70 52.93
N ASP A 220 30.84 -10.04 52.41
CA ASP A 220 31.10 -11.32 51.75
C ASP A 220 32.38 -11.97 52.28
N ASN A 221 32.29 -12.51 53.48
CA ASN A 221 33.38 -13.26 54.13
C ASN A 221 33.71 -14.57 53.39
N SER A 222 32.83 -15.03 52.49
CA SER A 222 33.08 -16.23 51.67
C SER A 222 34.15 -15.99 50.60
N ARG A 223 34.21 -14.76 50.07
CA ARG A 223 35.26 -14.31 49.14
C ARG A 223 36.42 -13.62 49.86
N ASP A 224 36.15 -12.86 50.91
CA ASP A 224 37.15 -12.05 51.62
C ASP A 224 37.84 -12.83 52.75
N LEU A 225 38.45 -13.98 52.41
CA LEU A 225 39.00 -14.94 53.37
C LEU A 225 40.06 -14.36 54.32
N GLN A 226 40.82 -13.34 53.86
CA GLN A 226 41.91 -12.67 54.60
C GLN A 226 41.51 -11.29 55.14
N ASN A 227 40.26 -10.85 54.94
CA ASN A 227 39.79 -9.50 55.26
C ASN A 227 38.36 -9.51 55.79
N LYS A 228 38.08 -10.43 56.72
CA LYS A 228 36.72 -10.72 57.18
C LYS A 228 36.18 -9.65 58.13
N VAL A 229 34.88 -9.41 58.04
CA VAL A 229 34.11 -8.62 59.01
C VAL A 229 33.33 -9.58 59.88
N LEU A 230 33.55 -9.58 61.19
CA LEU A 230 32.86 -10.44 62.15
C LEU A 230 31.83 -9.71 63.00
N ASN A 231 31.90 -8.38 63.07
CA ASN A 231 30.88 -7.59 63.74
C ASN A 231 30.70 -6.22 63.05
N VAL A 232 29.45 -5.78 62.95
CA VAL A 232 29.04 -4.47 62.44
C VAL A 232 28.16 -3.77 63.46
N VAL A 233 28.55 -2.56 63.85
CA VAL A 233 27.82 -1.72 64.79
C VAL A 233 27.30 -0.48 64.07
N PHE A 234 26.00 -0.22 64.14
CA PHE A 234 25.31 0.89 63.48
C PHE A 234 24.94 1.97 64.49
N TYR A 235 25.24 3.22 64.15
CA TYR A 235 24.88 4.42 64.89
C TYR A 235 24.12 5.39 63.99
N ALA A 236 23.19 6.16 64.56
CA ALA A 236 22.51 7.26 63.85
C ALA A 236 22.27 8.45 64.77
N GLY A 237 22.21 9.64 64.18
CA GLY A 237 21.87 10.87 64.87
C GLY A 237 21.65 12.04 63.93
N GLN A 238 21.47 13.23 64.52
CA GLN A 238 21.28 14.47 63.78
C GLN A 238 22.60 15.08 63.29
N SER A 239 23.72 14.67 63.89
CA SER A 239 25.09 15.02 63.48
C SER A 239 26.05 13.88 63.84
N LEU A 240 27.23 13.81 63.20
CA LEU A 240 28.25 12.79 63.52
C LEU A 240 28.79 12.87 64.96
N GLY A 241 28.69 14.04 65.60
CA GLY A 241 29.08 14.22 67.01
C GLY A 241 28.02 13.80 68.02
N ASP A 242 26.79 13.52 67.57
CA ASP A 242 25.62 13.21 68.40
C ASP A 242 24.87 11.98 67.84
N THR A 243 25.61 10.89 67.60
CA THR A 243 25.04 9.62 67.13
C THR A 243 24.83 8.64 68.26
N ASN A 244 23.68 7.97 68.27
CA ASN A 244 23.33 6.92 69.22
C ASN A 244 23.43 5.53 68.58
N LEU A 245 23.81 4.54 69.38
CA LEU A 245 23.86 3.14 68.95
C LEU A 245 22.45 2.62 68.59
N ILE A 246 22.29 2.10 67.38
CA ILE A 246 21.03 1.52 66.90
C ILE A 246 21.03 0.00 66.99
N LYS A 247 22.08 -0.64 66.48
CA LYS A 247 22.13 -2.10 66.31
C LYS A 247 23.58 -2.58 66.22
N SER A 248 23.91 -3.68 66.89
CA SER A 248 25.16 -4.41 66.68
C SER A 248 24.83 -5.81 66.16
N VAL A 249 25.58 -6.28 65.16
CA VAL A 249 25.33 -7.54 64.47
C VAL A 249 26.63 -8.32 64.32
N ASP A 250 26.68 -9.52 64.89
CA ASP A 250 27.73 -10.49 64.63
C ASP A 250 27.52 -11.16 63.27
N VAL A 251 28.61 -11.33 62.54
CA VAL A 251 28.64 -11.74 61.14
C VAL A 251 29.39 -13.06 61.02
N ASP A 252 28.74 -14.05 60.40
CA ASP A 252 29.30 -15.38 60.25
C ASP A 252 30.55 -15.39 59.34
N GLN A 253 31.51 -16.27 59.64
CA GLN A 253 32.80 -16.34 58.93
C GLN A 253 32.68 -16.74 57.45
N LYS A 254 31.51 -17.20 57.01
CA LYS A 254 31.20 -17.58 55.63
C LYS A 254 30.00 -16.80 55.07
N SER A 255 29.55 -15.74 55.75
CA SER A 255 28.40 -14.96 55.31
C SER A 255 28.66 -14.26 53.97
N CYS A 256 27.68 -14.32 53.06
CA CYS A 256 27.57 -13.45 51.90
C CYS A 256 26.15 -12.87 51.91
N SER A 257 25.96 -11.73 52.57
CA SER A 257 24.62 -11.17 52.77
C SER A 257 24.61 -9.66 53.00
N TRP A 258 23.43 -9.08 52.79
CA TRP A 258 23.10 -7.74 53.22
C TRP A 258 22.71 -7.74 54.70
N ILE A 259 23.37 -6.89 55.47
CA ILE A 259 23.06 -6.61 56.86
C ILE A 259 22.35 -5.26 56.92
N SER A 260 21.19 -5.22 57.56
CA SER A 260 20.38 -4.00 57.66
C SER A 260 20.15 -3.54 59.09
N ALA A 261 20.14 -2.22 59.28
CA ALA A 261 19.68 -1.53 60.48
C ALA A 261 18.48 -0.65 60.13
N LYS A 262 17.38 -0.82 60.87
CA LYS A 262 16.17 0.00 60.73
C LYS A 262 16.33 1.28 61.52
N ILE A 263 16.02 2.41 60.90
CA ILE A 263 16.06 3.74 61.51
C ILE A 263 14.65 4.10 61.98
N CYS A 264 14.49 4.25 63.29
CA CYS A 264 13.20 4.58 63.91
C CYS A 264 12.99 6.08 64.05
N ASP A 265 14.06 6.84 64.27
CA ASP A 265 14.03 8.30 64.38
C ASP A 265 14.16 8.94 62.99
N GLU A 266 13.11 9.60 62.54
CA GLU A 266 13.05 10.23 61.22
C GLU A 266 13.89 11.51 61.12
N SER A 267 14.35 12.06 62.26
CA SER A 267 15.23 13.23 62.30
C SER A 267 16.70 12.87 62.12
N SER A 268 17.04 11.58 62.10
CA SER A 268 18.42 11.11 61.89
C SER A 268 18.88 11.33 60.44
N THR A 269 19.96 12.09 60.28
CA THR A 269 20.54 12.48 58.98
C THR A 269 21.98 12.01 58.81
N HIS A 270 22.63 11.60 59.90
CA HIS A 270 24.00 11.11 59.91
C HIS A 270 24.06 9.71 60.50
N PHE A 271 24.84 8.83 59.88
CA PHE A 271 24.98 7.42 60.25
C PHE A 271 26.44 7.05 60.34
N ARG A 272 26.80 6.21 61.32
CA ARG A 272 28.16 5.69 61.48
C ARG A 272 28.11 4.17 61.61
N LEU A 273 28.98 3.47 60.90
CA LEU A 273 29.20 2.04 61.00
C LEU A 273 30.59 1.81 61.59
N GLU A 274 30.68 1.05 62.67
CA GLU A 274 31.94 0.56 63.23
C GLU A 274 32.07 -0.93 62.94
N LEU A 275 33.20 -1.32 62.35
CA LEU A 275 33.43 -2.65 61.79
C LEU A 275 34.60 -3.32 62.52
N HIS A 276 34.40 -4.58 62.90
CA HIS A 276 35.41 -5.37 63.59
C HIS A 276 35.67 -6.68 62.85
N GLY A 277 36.94 -7.03 62.72
CA GLY A 277 37.42 -8.26 62.09
C GLY A 277 38.59 -8.86 62.88
N PRO A 278 38.97 -10.11 62.61
CA PRO A 278 40.09 -10.77 63.30
C PRO A 278 41.44 -10.31 62.74
N GLU A 279 41.45 -9.78 61.52
CA GLU A 279 42.64 -9.32 60.81
C GLU A 279 42.85 -7.81 60.96
N ASN A 280 44.07 -7.34 60.69
CA ASN A 280 44.40 -5.90 60.77
C ASN A 280 43.63 -5.07 59.74
N THR A 281 43.12 -5.68 58.68
CA THR A 281 42.35 -5.08 57.59
C THR A 281 41.07 -5.87 57.35
N LEU A 282 40.04 -5.20 56.82
CA LEU A 282 38.77 -5.82 56.45
C LEU A 282 38.23 -5.20 55.17
N ARG A 283 37.32 -5.91 54.50
CA ARG A 283 36.67 -5.48 53.26
C ARG A 283 35.17 -5.34 53.41
N VAL A 284 34.64 -4.24 52.88
CA VAL A 284 33.21 -4.00 52.73
C VAL A 284 32.92 -3.76 51.27
N ARG A 285 31.93 -4.47 50.72
CA ARG A 285 31.64 -4.43 49.28
C ARG A 285 30.68 -3.33 48.91
N GLN A 286 29.63 -3.11 49.69
CA GLN A 286 28.61 -2.14 49.31
C GLN A 286 27.84 -1.58 50.51
N ILE A 287 27.33 -0.36 50.37
CA ILE A 287 26.43 0.33 51.30
C ILE A 287 25.23 0.90 50.54
N LYS A 288 24.05 0.85 51.16
CA LYS A 288 22.83 1.51 50.66
C LYS A 288 22.05 2.17 51.79
N LEU A 289 21.50 3.35 51.50
CA LEU A 289 20.48 3.99 52.32
C LEU A 289 19.14 3.91 51.61
N LEU A 290 18.09 3.46 52.30
CA LEU A 290 16.72 3.43 51.78
C LEU A 290 15.83 4.36 52.61
N GLY A 291 15.03 5.20 51.97
CA GLY A 291 14.19 6.17 52.67
C GLY A 291 12.88 6.53 51.96
N LEU A 292 12.14 7.46 52.56
CA LEU A 292 10.87 7.99 52.03
C LEU A 292 10.94 9.52 51.94
N PRO A 293 10.20 10.16 51.01
CA PRO A 293 10.06 11.61 50.98
C PRO A 293 9.53 12.15 52.33
N SER A 294 10.18 13.18 52.87
CA SER A 294 9.86 13.75 54.19
C SER A 294 8.44 14.35 54.27
N SER A 295 7.80 14.66 53.13
CA SER A 295 6.42 15.16 53.07
C SER A 295 5.35 14.10 53.35
N LEU A 296 5.70 12.81 53.36
CA LEU A 296 4.79 11.70 53.71
C LEU A 296 4.78 11.38 55.21
N ALA A 297 5.66 12.00 56.00
CA ALA A 297 5.77 11.80 57.45
C ALA A 297 4.73 12.58 58.26
N ALA A 298 4.14 13.63 57.69
CA ALA A 298 3.13 14.46 58.34
C ALA A 298 1.71 14.16 57.78
N GLY A 299 1.09 13.08 58.27
CA GLY A 299 -0.37 12.99 58.43
C GLY A 299 -1.32 12.99 57.21
N ALA A 300 -0.85 12.91 55.96
CA ALA A 300 -1.72 12.83 54.78
C ALA A 300 -1.66 11.42 54.14
N VAL A 301 -2.43 10.47 54.67
CA VAL A 301 -2.20 9.03 54.40
C VAL A 301 -3.02 8.43 53.25
N ASP A 302 -4.09 9.06 52.73
CA ASP A 302 -5.12 8.24 52.07
C ASP A 302 -5.10 8.13 50.51
N GLU A 303 -4.49 9.05 49.76
CA GLU A 303 -4.53 8.98 48.28
C GLU A 303 -3.23 8.49 47.61
N SER A 304 -2.05 8.87 48.10
CA SER A 304 -0.78 8.53 47.43
C SER A 304 -0.36 7.06 47.65
N MET A 305 -0.77 6.43 48.76
CA MET A 305 -0.56 5.00 48.99
C MET A 305 -1.42 4.11 48.07
N LYS A 306 -2.62 4.55 47.65
CA LYS A 306 -3.52 3.75 46.78
C LYS A 306 -2.95 3.50 45.39
N LEU A 307 -2.13 4.41 44.85
CA LEU A 307 -1.52 4.23 43.53
C LEU A 307 -0.35 3.23 43.54
N HIS A 308 0.33 3.07 44.69
CA HIS A 308 1.51 2.21 44.82
C HIS A 308 1.20 0.83 45.44
N LEU A 309 -0.03 0.58 45.92
CA LEU A 309 -0.45 -0.69 46.55
C LEU A 309 -0.89 -1.80 45.57
N ARG A 310 -0.84 -1.59 44.26
CA ARG A 310 -1.36 -2.57 43.26
C ARG A 310 -0.52 -3.86 43.09
N LEU A 311 0.58 -4.04 43.83
CA LEU A 311 1.48 -5.20 43.70
C LEU A 311 1.83 -5.81 45.07
N ALA A 312 0.83 -6.41 45.73
CA ALA A 312 0.97 -6.85 47.14
C ALA A 312 1.26 -8.37 47.33
N HIS A 313 1.84 -9.07 46.35
CA HIS A 313 2.26 -10.46 46.54
C HIS A 313 3.61 -10.73 45.88
N ALA A 314 4.60 -11.21 46.65
CA ALA A 314 5.91 -11.59 46.12
C ALA A 314 5.79 -12.60 44.96
N THR A 315 4.86 -13.55 45.11
CA THR A 315 4.51 -14.52 44.06
C THR A 315 3.97 -13.84 42.80
N ARG A 316 3.16 -12.78 42.93
CA ARG A 316 2.58 -12.03 41.81
C ARG A 316 3.62 -11.16 41.10
N ILE A 317 4.53 -10.55 41.86
CA ILE A 317 5.66 -9.79 41.31
C ILE A 317 6.60 -10.74 40.55
N GLN A 318 6.97 -11.87 41.15
CA GLN A 318 7.79 -12.88 40.50
C GLN A 318 7.13 -13.44 39.23
N GLN A 319 5.81 -13.68 39.30
CA GLN A 319 5.02 -14.10 38.15
C GLN A 319 5.03 -13.07 37.03
N GLN A 320 4.79 -11.78 37.32
CA GLN A 320 4.86 -10.71 36.31
C GLN A 320 6.25 -10.54 35.71
N ILE A 321 7.31 -10.69 36.51
CA ILE A 321 8.68 -10.66 36.01
C ILE A 321 8.95 -11.87 35.11
N CYS A 322 8.48 -13.05 35.48
CA CYS A 322 8.56 -14.26 34.65
C CYS A 322 7.78 -14.09 33.34
N GLU A 323 6.59 -13.48 33.38
CA GLU A 323 5.78 -13.16 32.20
C GLU A 323 6.49 -12.16 31.28
N ALA A 324 7.03 -11.07 31.83
CA ALA A 324 7.79 -10.09 31.08
C ALA A 324 9.01 -10.71 30.39
N GLU A 325 9.76 -11.57 31.09
CA GLU A 325 10.87 -12.33 30.51
C GLU A 325 10.40 -13.29 29.42
N THR A 326 9.27 -13.97 29.63
CA THR A 326 8.69 -14.91 28.68
C THR A 326 8.23 -14.20 27.40
N LEU A 327 7.64 -13.02 27.53
CA LEU A 327 7.27 -12.15 26.42
C LEU A 327 8.49 -11.64 25.64
N ARG A 328 9.53 -11.21 26.35
CA ARG A 328 10.80 -10.78 25.73
C ARG A 328 11.43 -11.92 24.92
N VAL A 329 11.56 -13.11 25.51
CA VAL A 329 12.10 -14.29 24.82
C VAL A 329 11.21 -14.68 23.62
N PHE A 330 9.88 -14.58 23.74
CA PHE A 330 8.97 -14.82 22.63
C PHE A 330 9.21 -13.84 21.47
N ARG A 331 9.28 -12.52 21.75
CA ARG A 331 9.58 -11.50 20.73
C ARG A 331 10.93 -11.72 20.08
N LEU A 332 11.92 -12.09 20.88
CA LEU A 332 13.26 -12.38 20.40
C LEU A 332 13.29 -13.61 19.48
N ILE A 333 12.65 -14.73 19.84
CA ILE A 333 12.61 -15.94 19.01
C ILE A 333 11.81 -15.70 17.74
N THR A 334 10.63 -15.08 17.85
CA THR A 334 9.79 -14.75 16.68
C THR A 334 10.51 -13.78 15.74
N GLY A 335 11.13 -12.73 16.28
CA GLY A 335 11.97 -11.80 15.51
C GLY A 335 13.14 -12.49 14.79
N GLN A 336 13.70 -13.56 15.34
CA GLN A 336 14.81 -14.29 14.71
C GLN A 336 14.36 -15.33 13.68
N VAL A 337 13.33 -16.13 14.02
CA VAL A 337 12.77 -17.17 13.15
C VAL A 337 12.11 -16.52 11.93
N PHE A 338 11.43 -15.39 12.11
CA PHE A 338 10.77 -14.66 11.03
C PHE A 338 11.64 -13.54 10.42
N GLY A 339 12.61 -12.99 11.14
CA GLY A 339 13.44 -11.87 10.66
C GLY A 339 14.66 -12.26 9.82
N LYS A 340 15.21 -13.49 9.92
CA LYS A 340 16.36 -13.92 9.09
C LYS A 340 16.00 -14.61 7.77
N LEU A 341 14.72 -14.83 7.48
CA LEU A 341 14.24 -14.94 6.09
C LEU A 341 14.29 -13.57 5.36
N ILE A 342 14.70 -12.49 6.06
CA ILE A 342 14.62 -11.08 5.61
C ILE A 342 15.98 -10.34 5.74
N SER A 343 17.08 -11.00 6.16
CA SER A 343 18.38 -10.31 6.37
C SER A 343 19.46 -10.62 5.31
N ASN A 344 19.12 -11.09 4.11
CA ASN A 344 20.10 -11.35 3.05
C ASN A 344 20.25 -10.23 2.01
N VAL A 345 19.84 -8.98 2.30
CA VAL A 345 20.00 -7.85 1.37
C VAL A 345 20.60 -6.61 2.04
N GLY A 346 21.56 -6.78 2.97
CA GLY A 346 22.10 -5.64 3.73
C GLY A 346 23.59 -5.64 4.07
N SER A 347 24.39 -6.64 3.68
CA SER A 347 25.83 -6.61 3.96
C SER A 347 26.63 -7.24 2.82
N ASN A 348 26.91 -6.44 1.80
CA ASN A 348 27.97 -6.74 0.84
C ASN A 348 28.53 -5.47 0.21
N GLU A 349 28.93 -4.49 1.03
CA GLU A 349 29.93 -3.49 0.64
C GLU A 349 30.76 -3.11 1.87
N THR A 350 31.95 -3.73 1.99
CA THR A 350 33.24 -3.17 2.48
C THR A 350 34.14 -4.28 3.04
N ALA A 351 34.89 -4.95 2.15
CA ALA A 351 36.18 -5.58 2.49
C ALA A 351 36.93 -5.96 1.21
N ALA A 352 37.49 -4.96 0.52
CA ALA A 352 38.54 -5.19 -0.46
C ALA A 352 39.85 -4.62 0.13
N GLY A 353 40.80 -5.50 0.44
CA GLY A 353 42.15 -5.09 0.84
C GLY A 353 43.00 -6.21 1.45
N THR A 354 43.89 -6.77 0.63
CA THR A 354 45.17 -7.43 0.97
C THR A 354 45.15 -8.83 1.60
N ALA A 355 45.39 -9.87 0.78
CA ALA A 355 46.55 -10.77 0.92
C ALA A 355 46.60 -11.84 -0.21
N THR A 356 47.80 -11.94 -0.78
CA THR A 356 48.38 -12.81 -1.80
C THR A 356 48.08 -14.33 -1.79
N ALA A 357 47.90 -14.86 -3.01
CA ALA A 357 48.27 -16.16 -3.60
C ALA A 357 48.72 -17.37 -2.72
N GLY A 358 48.13 -18.54 -3.00
CA GLY A 358 48.66 -19.86 -2.64
C GLY A 358 47.77 -21.05 -3.05
N SER A 359 48.22 -21.82 -4.04
CA SER A 359 47.61 -23.01 -4.65
C SER A 359 47.55 -24.25 -3.73
N GLY A 360 46.60 -25.17 -3.96
CA GLY A 360 46.81 -26.61 -3.62
C GLY A 360 45.62 -27.44 -3.10
N VAL A 361 44.89 -28.09 -4.02
CA VAL A 361 44.43 -29.51 -4.08
C VAL A 361 43.89 -30.28 -2.84
N GLY A 362 42.68 -30.86 -3.02
CA GLY A 362 42.15 -32.11 -2.40
C GLY A 362 41.05 -31.86 -1.35
N GLY A 363 39.86 -32.51 -1.30
CA GLY A 363 39.21 -33.62 -1.99
C GLY A 363 38.06 -34.13 -1.06
N GLY A 364 36.87 -34.43 -1.61
CA GLY A 364 35.69 -35.03 -0.92
C GLY A 364 34.48 -34.07 -0.80
N SER A 365 33.42 -34.12 -1.61
CA SER A 365 32.34 -35.13 -1.80
C SER A 365 31.18 -35.08 -0.77
N LEU A 366 30.10 -34.35 -1.14
CA LEU A 366 28.63 -34.56 -0.92
C LEU A 366 27.99 -34.42 0.49
N PRO A 367 26.64 -34.25 0.62
CA PRO A 367 25.58 -33.65 -0.25
C PRO A 367 24.89 -32.44 0.49
N ALA A 368 23.95 -31.61 0.00
CA ALA A 368 22.62 -31.88 -0.55
C ALA A 368 21.94 -30.52 -0.89
N ALA A 369 21.13 -30.46 -1.94
CA ALA A 369 20.39 -29.26 -2.37
C ALA A 369 18.89 -29.53 -2.64
N ASP A 370 18.25 -30.34 -1.79
CA ASP A 370 16.78 -30.57 -1.77
C ASP A 370 16.06 -29.80 -0.65
N SER A 371 16.77 -29.06 0.20
CA SER A 371 16.18 -28.52 1.44
C SER A 371 15.35 -27.25 1.26
N SER A 372 15.48 -26.49 0.18
CA SER A 372 14.88 -25.14 0.11
C SER A 372 13.37 -25.13 -0.18
N THR A 373 12.84 -26.15 -0.85
CA THR A 373 11.41 -26.22 -1.23
C THR A 373 10.56 -26.79 -0.10
N SER A 374 11.10 -27.70 0.72
CA SER A 374 10.47 -28.17 1.96
C SER A 374 10.33 -27.04 2.99
N MET A 375 11.35 -26.18 3.10
CA MET A 375 11.44 -25.14 4.14
C MET A 375 10.40 -24.02 4.00
N LEU A 376 9.88 -23.74 2.80
CA LEU A 376 8.82 -22.75 2.58
C LEU A 376 7.43 -23.30 2.90
N ALA A 377 7.20 -24.60 2.68
CA ALA A 377 5.99 -25.29 3.10
C ALA A 377 5.95 -25.42 4.63
N ASP A 378 7.08 -25.75 5.26
CA ASP A 378 7.22 -25.81 6.72
C ASP A 378 6.94 -24.45 7.39
N SER A 379 7.27 -23.33 6.72
CA SER A 379 6.96 -21.96 7.20
C SER A 379 5.48 -21.57 7.09
N LEU A 380 4.73 -22.19 6.17
CA LEU A 380 3.29 -21.98 6.02
C LEU A 380 2.50 -22.85 7.03
N ASP A 381 2.95 -24.08 7.28
CA ASP A 381 2.41 -24.95 8.33
C ASP A 381 2.65 -24.37 9.74
N LEU A 382 3.81 -23.75 9.97
CA LEU A 382 4.11 -22.96 11.18
C LEU A 382 3.12 -21.79 11.38
N ARG A 383 2.67 -21.17 10.29
CA ARG A 383 1.76 -20.00 10.29
C ARG A 383 0.33 -20.41 10.60
N GLU A 384 -0.17 -21.48 9.98
CA GLU A 384 -1.53 -21.99 10.24
C GLU A 384 -1.65 -22.64 11.62
N HIS A 385 -0.62 -23.35 12.09
CA HIS A 385 -0.61 -23.97 13.41
C HIS A 385 -0.52 -22.92 14.54
N MET A 386 0.31 -21.88 14.41
CA MET A 386 0.40 -20.79 15.40
C MET A 386 -0.89 -19.97 15.46
N VAL A 387 -1.50 -19.66 14.31
CA VAL A 387 -2.79 -18.96 14.23
C VAL A 387 -3.93 -19.84 14.77
N GLY A 388 -3.91 -21.15 14.50
CA GLY A 388 -4.86 -22.12 15.07
C GLY A 388 -4.77 -22.26 16.60
N ILE A 389 -3.54 -22.21 17.15
CA ILE A 389 -3.31 -22.21 18.61
C ILE A 389 -3.71 -20.87 19.24
N LEU A 390 -3.45 -19.74 18.56
CA LEU A 390 -3.78 -18.41 19.08
C LEU A 390 -5.27 -18.07 19.01
N PHE A 391 -6.11 -18.71 18.19
CA PHE A 391 -7.50 -18.23 18.01
C PHE A 391 -8.60 -19.31 18.03
N SER A 392 -8.33 -20.48 18.62
CA SER A 392 -9.34 -21.53 18.82
C SER A 392 -10.38 -21.21 19.92
N ARG A 393 -10.22 -20.11 20.68
CA ARG A 393 -11.08 -19.73 21.81
C ARG A 393 -11.96 -18.51 21.50
N SER A 394 -13.07 -18.38 22.21
CA SER A 394 -14.09 -17.33 22.02
C SER A 394 -13.69 -15.92 22.51
N LYS A 395 -12.55 -15.77 23.20
CA LYS A 395 -11.99 -14.48 23.66
C LYS A 395 -10.48 -14.45 23.46
N LEU A 396 -9.96 -13.27 23.11
CA LEU A 396 -8.51 -13.03 23.03
C LEU A 396 -7.89 -13.00 24.42
N SER A 397 -6.84 -13.82 24.65
CA SER A 397 -6.04 -13.78 25.87
C SER A 397 -5.26 -12.47 26.01
N HIS A 398 -4.77 -12.15 27.21
CA HIS A 398 -3.97 -10.94 27.41
C HIS A 398 -2.70 -10.97 26.54
N LEU A 399 -2.08 -12.15 26.40
CA LEU A 399 -0.96 -12.39 25.49
C LEU A 399 -1.30 -12.06 24.03
N GLN A 400 -2.42 -12.58 23.52
CA GLN A 400 -2.83 -12.33 22.14
C GLN A 400 -3.04 -10.84 21.89
N LYS A 401 -3.65 -10.13 22.84
CA LYS A 401 -3.81 -8.67 22.77
C LYS A 401 -2.46 -7.96 22.74
N GLN A 402 -1.51 -8.34 23.60
CA GLN A 402 -0.17 -7.74 23.62
C GLN A 402 0.63 -8.01 22.34
N VAL A 403 0.54 -9.22 21.78
CA VAL A 403 1.15 -9.57 20.48
C VAL A 403 0.55 -8.72 19.37
N ILE A 404 -0.77 -8.56 19.35
CA ILE A 404 -1.46 -7.69 18.38
C ILE A 404 -0.99 -6.25 18.52
N VAL A 405 -0.89 -5.71 19.74
CA VAL A 405 -0.39 -4.35 20.00
C VAL A 405 1.02 -4.17 19.44
N HIS A 406 1.90 -5.17 19.59
CA HIS A 406 3.26 -5.11 19.02
C HIS A 406 3.26 -5.12 17.49
N ILE A 407 2.47 -6.01 16.86
CA ILE A 407 2.31 -6.05 15.39
C ILE A 407 1.76 -4.72 14.88
N VAL A 408 0.76 -4.16 15.55
CA VAL A 408 0.19 -2.84 15.21
C VAL A 408 1.23 -1.74 15.32
N HIS A 409 2.06 -1.76 16.36
CA HIS A 409 3.16 -0.79 16.51
C HIS A 409 4.22 -0.93 15.41
N ALA A 410 4.53 -2.16 14.99
CA ALA A 410 5.42 -2.41 13.86
C ALA A 410 4.83 -1.86 12.54
N ILE A 411 3.54 -2.10 12.27
CA ILE A 411 2.84 -1.54 11.11
C ILE A 411 2.88 -0.02 11.14
N LYS A 412 2.69 0.61 12.30
CA LYS A 412 2.79 2.06 12.46
C LYS A 412 4.17 2.59 12.06
N LYS A 413 5.26 1.95 12.52
CA LYS A 413 6.63 2.34 12.16
C LYS A 413 6.86 2.21 10.65
N GLU A 414 6.38 1.13 10.05
CA GLU A 414 6.51 0.90 8.60
C GLU A 414 5.62 1.80 7.76
N ALA A 415 4.41 2.14 8.21
CA ALA A 415 3.52 3.10 7.55
C ALA A 415 4.14 4.50 7.52
N GLN A 416 4.79 4.90 8.61
CA GLN A 416 5.52 6.17 8.67
C GLN A 416 6.72 6.18 7.70
N ARG A 417 7.54 5.12 7.70
CA ARG A 417 8.65 4.97 6.74
C ARG A 417 8.17 5.00 5.28
N ALA A 418 7.13 4.23 4.95
CA ALA A 418 6.57 4.20 3.61
C ALA A 418 6.03 5.56 3.16
N LYS A 419 5.51 6.36 4.10
CA LYS A 419 5.06 7.73 3.82
C LYS A 419 6.23 8.67 3.55
N GLU A 420 7.30 8.62 4.35
CA GLU A 420 8.52 9.41 4.16
C GLU A 420 9.18 9.11 2.80
N ASP A 421 9.33 7.83 2.46
CA ASP A 421 9.87 7.39 1.15
C ASP A 421 9.01 7.89 -0.01
N TRP A 422 7.68 7.84 0.14
CA TRP A 422 6.74 8.33 -0.87
C TRP A 422 6.79 9.85 -1.03
N GLU A 423 6.94 10.61 0.07
CA GLU A 423 7.10 12.08 0.02
C GLU A 423 8.39 12.46 -0.72
N MET A 424 9.50 11.75 -0.45
CA MET A 424 10.78 11.95 -1.15
C MET A 424 10.67 11.67 -2.65
N ASN A 425 9.98 10.59 -3.05
CA ASN A 425 9.77 10.27 -4.47
C ASN A 425 8.90 11.31 -5.18
N ASN A 426 7.85 11.83 -4.52
CA ASN A 426 7.02 12.87 -5.09
C ASN A 426 7.79 14.20 -5.27
N LEU A 427 8.66 14.56 -4.33
CA LEU A 427 9.53 15.73 -4.44
C LEU A 427 10.52 15.59 -5.61
N ALA A 428 11.12 14.40 -5.79
CA ALA A 428 12.00 14.12 -6.92
C ALA A 428 11.26 14.22 -8.27
N HIS A 429 10.02 13.72 -8.35
CA HIS A 429 9.17 13.86 -9.53
C HIS A 429 8.81 15.32 -9.84
N ALA A 430 8.54 16.15 -8.82
CA ALA A 430 8.25 17.57 -8.99
C ALA A 430 9.45 18.36 -9.54
N HIS A 431 10.68 18.04 -9.09
CA HIS A 431 11.91 18.67 -9.59
C HIS A 431 12.23 18.30 -11.06
N MET A 432 11.98 17.06 -11.48
CA MET A 432 12.15 16.63 -12.87
C MET A 432 11.17 17.35 -13.84
N GLN A 433 9.96 17.67 -13.37
CA GLN A 433 8.95 18.36 -14.18
C GLN A 433 9.28 19.85 -14.42
N HIS A 434 9.87 20.54 -13.44
CA HIS A 434 10.31 21.93 -13.61
C HIS A 434 11.56 22.07 -14.51
N GLY A 435 12.43 21.05 -14.58
CA GLY A 435 13.61 21.04 -15.45
C GLY A 435 13.28 21.03 -16.96
N GLN A 436 12.14 20.47 -17.36
CA GLN A 436 11.73 20.42 -18.77
C GLN A 436 11.11 21.72 -19.30
N GLN A 437 10.66 22.64 -18.44
CA GLN A 437 10.11 23.94 -18.88
C GLN A 437 11.17 25.02 -19.12
N GLN A 438 12.40 24.88 -18.60
CA GLN A 438 13.48 25.85 -18.85
C GLN A 438 14.34 25.56 -20.09
N GLN A 439 14.25 24.37 -20.69
CA GLN A 439 15.02 24.02 -21.90
C GLN A 439 14.37 24.45 -23.23
N GLN A 440 13.16 25.04 -23.24
CA GLN A 440 12.52 25.52 -24.49
C GLN A 440 12.77 27.01 -24.81
N GLN A 441 13.66 27.72 -24.10
CA GLN A 441 13.92 29.14 -24.37
C GLN A 441 15.37 29.52 -24.76
N GLN A 442 16.30 28.58 -24.91
CA GLN A 442 17.64 28.89 -25.43
C GLN A 442 18.20 27.78 -26.33
N GLU A 443 17.83 27.81 -27.62
CA GLU A 443 18.59 27.13 -28.68
C GLU A 443 18.82 28.08 -29.85
N GLN A 444 19.84 28.93 -29.73
CA GLN A 444 20.63 29.41 -30.86
C GLN A 444 22.11 29.43 -30.43
N GLN A 445 22.88 28.51 -31.04
CA GLN A 445 24.34 28.46 -31.21
C GLN A 445 25.11 27.34 -30.47
N GLN A 446 25.57 26.40 -31.31
CA GLN A 446 26.74 25.51 -31.22
C GLN A 446 26.60 24.07 -30.65
N PRO A 447 27.38 23.10 -31.19
CA PRO A 447 27.04 21.67 -31.20
C PRO A 447 27.60 20.91 -29.98
N ILE A 448 26.84 19.93 -29.48
CA ILE A 448 27.18 19.05 -28.35
C ILE A 448 27.44 17.61 -28.89
N PRO A 449 28.38 16.82 -28.32
CA PRO A 449 28.71 15.45 -28.75
C PRO A 449 27.59 14.42 -28.42
N PRO A 450 27.66 13.17 -28.90
CA PRO A 450 26.52 12.24 -28.90
C PRO A 450 26.14 11.82 -27.48
N SER A 451 24.86 12.01 -27.15
CA SER A 451 24.22 11.65 -25.89
C SER A 451 23.87 10.16 -25.83
N VAL A 452 24.08 9.60 -24.64
CA VAL A 452 23.66 8.24 -24.23
C VAL A 452 22.13 8.22 -24.11
N PRO A 453 21.41 7.17 -24.55
CA PRO A 453 19.95 7.12 -24.43
C PRO A 453 19.52 7.05 -22.96
N ALA A 454 18.60 7.93 -22.57
CA ALA A 454 17.96 7.92 -21.26
C ALA A 454 17.10 6.66 -21.10
N THR A 455 17.51 5.77 -20.19
CA THR A 455 16.74 4.61 -19.72
C THR A 455 15.67 5.05 -18.71
N GLU A 456 14.40 4.88 -19.05
CA GLU A 456 13.23 5.05 -18.16
C GLU A 456 13.08 3.90 -17.12
N SER A 457 14.16 3.43 -16.50
CA SER A 457 14.11 2.26 -15.60
C SER A 457 14.70 2.48 -14.20
N SER A 458 14.85 3.73 -13.75
CA SER A 458 15.55 4.02 -12.48
C SER A 458 14.66 4.26 -11.25
N SER A 459 13.32 4.21 -11.35
CA SER A 459 12.43 4.52 -10.21
C SER A 459 12.05 3.32 -9.34
N GLU A 460 12.22 2.07 -9.80
CA GLU A 460 11.92 0.87 -8.99
C GLU A 460 13.10 0.39 -8.15
N ARG A 461 14.33 0.80 -8.46
CA ARG A 461 15.55 0.33 -7.78
C ARG A 461 15.85 0.98 -6.42
N SER A 462 15.02 1.92 -5.95
CA SER A 462 15.29 2.68 -4.71
C SER A 462 14.25 2.49 -3.60
N ARG A 463 13.26 1.62 -3.74
CA ARG A 463 12.29 1.36 -2.65
C ARG A 463 12.88 0.35 -1.67
N ALA A 464 12.97 0.70 -0.39
CA ALA A 464 13.33 -0.25 0.66
C ALA A 464 12.43 -1.50 0.59
N PRO A 465 12.92 -2.70 0.96
CA PRO A 465 12.14 -3.92 0.87
C PRO A 465 10.91 -3.86 1.78
N ASP A 466 9.73 -3.70 1.19
CA ASP A 466 8.41 -3.66 1.84
C ASP A 466 7.96 -5.03 2.41
N THR A 467 8.86 -6.02 2.40
CA THR A 467 8.62 -7.39 2.85
C THR A 467 8.20 -7.43 4.31
N TYR A 468 8.85 -6.68 5.18
CA TYR A 468 8.51 -6.66 6.60
C TYR A 468 7.09 -6.13 6.84
N CYS A 469 6.72 -5.01 6.20
CA CYS A 469 5.38 -4.45 6.25
C CYS A 469 4.32 -5.44 5.72
N PHE A 470 4.60 -6.09 4.58
CA PHE A 470 3.70 -7.07 3.97
C PHE A 470 3.46 -8.29 4.87
N GLU A 471 4.48 -8.81 5.55
CA GLU A 471 4.34 -9.94 6.47
C GLU A 471 3.53 -9.56 7.72
N MET A 472 3.76 -8.37 8.30
CA MET A 472 2.96 -7.90 9.43
C MET A 472 1.48 -7.75 9.05
N LEU A 473 1.19 -7.21 7.86
CA LEU A 473 -0.18 -7.13 7.33
C LEU A 473 -0.76 -8.52 7.03
N SER A 474 0.06 -9.50 6.67
CA SER A 474 -0.36 -10.89 6.48
C SER A 474 -0.78 -11.54 7.80
N MET A 475 -0.06 -11.27 8.88
CA MET A 475 -0.44 -11.71 10.22
C MET A 475 -1.77 -11.07 10.68
N VAL A 476 -1.94 -9.77 10.46
CA VAL A 476 -3.21 -9.08 10.77
C VAL A 476 -4.35 -9.59 9.88
N LEU A 477 -4.09 -9.92 8.62
CA LEU A 477 -5.12 -10.50 7.73
C LEU A 477 -5.55 -11.87 8.23
N ALA A 478 -4.62 -12.72 8.66
CA ALA A 478 -4.97 -14.00 9.28
C ALA A 478 -5.83 -13.79 10.54
N LEU A 479 -5.45 -12.85 11.42
CA LEU A 479 -6.21 -12.50 12.63
C LEU A 479 -7.64 -12.03 12.31
N SER A 480 -7.81 -11.21 11.27
CA SER A 480 -9.12 -10.75 10.80
C SER A 480 -10.02 -11.87 10.24
N GLY A 481 -9.50 -13.09 10.09
CA GLY A 481 -10.29 -14.26 9.73
C GLY A 481 -11.33 -14.61 10.81
N SER A 482 -11.04 -14.33 12.08
CA SER A 482 -11.94 -14.58 13.21
C SER A 482 -12.83 -13.37 13.55
N VAL A 483 -14.06 -13.60 14.00
CA VAL A 483 -15.00 -12.53 14.43
C VAL A 483 -14.40 -11.72 15.60
N VAL A 484 -13.81 -12.41 16.57
CA VAL A 484 -13.18 -11.79 17.75
C VAL A 484 -11.98 -10.93 17.35
N GLY A 485 -11.16 -11.43 16.41
CA GLY A 485 -10.03 -10.67 15.86
C GLY A 485 -10.47 -9.42 15.12
N ARG A 486 -11.51 -9.50 14.27
CA ARG A 486 -12.06 -8.33 13.58
C ARG A 486 -12.60 -7.27 14.55
N SER A 487 -13.38 -7.68 15.54
CA SER A 487 -13.94 -6.79 16.56
C SER A 487 -12.85 -6.10 17.39
N TYR A 488 -11.76 -6.80 17.69
CA TYR A 488 -10.62 -6.18 18.40
C TYR A 488 -9.84 -5.20 17.51
N LEU A 489 -9.61 -5.56 16.25
CA LEU A 489 -8.89 -4.72 15.28
C LEU A 489 -9.70 -3.47 14.89
N SER A 490 -11.02 -3.55 14.81
CA SER A 490 -11.88 -2.39 14.49
C SER A 490 -11.82 -1.30 15.56
N GLN A 491 -11.54 -1.68 16.81
CA GLN A 491 -11.33 -0.74 17.93
C GLN A 491 -9.94 -0.09 17.92
N GLN A 492 -8.99 -0.58 17.13
CA GLN A 492 -7.65 -0.02 17.03
C GLN A 492 -7.61 1.13 16.01
N HIS A 493 -8.10 2.31 16.40
CA HIS A 493 -8.12 3.50 15.53
C HIS A 493 -6.74 3.87 14.95
N GLY A 494 -5.65 3.67 15.70
CA GLY A 494 -4.29 3.90 15.20
C GLY A 494 -3.96 3.03 13.98
N LEU A 495 -4.21 1.72 14.09
CA LEU A 495 -4.02 0.78 12.99
C LEU A 495 -4.83 1.18 11.76
N LEU A 496 -6.09 1.57 11.92
CA LEU A 496 -6.94 1.96 10.79
C LEU A 496 -6.38 3.18 10.05
N ARG A 497 -5.84 4.18 10.77
CA ARG A 497 -5.15 5.32 10.16
C ARG A 497 -3.89 4.88 9.40
N ASP A 498 -3.11 3.98 9.98
CA ASP A 498 -1.89 3.45 9.35
C ASP A 498 -2.22 2.63 8.08
N LEU A 499 -3.27 1.81 8.11
CA LEU A 499 -3.79 1.06 6.96
C LEU A 499 -4.26 2.02 5.84
N LEU A 500 -5.05 3.04 6.19
CA LEU A 500 -5.48 4.06 5.24
C LEU A 500 -4.31 4.86 4.66
N GLY A 501 -3.24 5.08 5.43
CA GLY A 501 -2.00 5.67 4.93
C GLY A 501 -1.31 4.76 3.90
N LEU A 502 -1.10 3.49 4.28
CA LEU A 502 -0.48 2.47 3.43
C LEU A 502 -1.29 2.16 2.15
N LEU A 503 -2.60 2.40 2.15
CA LEU A 503 -3.42 2.32 0.95
C LEU A 503 -2.94 3.28 -0.16
N HIS A 504 -2.31 4.41 0.20
CA HIS A 504 -1.79 5.40 -0.75
C HIS A 504 -0.27 5.36 -0.90
N THR A 505 0.47 4.98 0.15
CA THR A 505 1.94 5.05 0.20
C THR A 505 2.63 3.69 0.08
N GLY A 506 1.91 2.58 0.28
CA GLY A 506 2.45 1.23 0.19
C GLY A 506 2.82 0.80 -1.24
N SER A 507 3.49 -0.34 -1.37
CA SER A 507 3.68 -1.01 -2.66
C SER A 507 2.38 -1.63 -3.17
N ASP A 508 2.34 -2.06 -4.43
CA ASP A 508 1.17 -2.74 -4.99
C ASP A 508 0.73 -3.99 -4.19
N ARG A 509 1.67 -4.76 -3.63
CA ARG A 509 1.32 -5.93 -2.80
C ARG A 509 0.79 -5.53 -1.43
N VAL A 510 1.35 -4.48 -0.82
CA VAL A 510 0.90 -3.93 0.47
C VAL A 510 -0.50 -3.31 0.33
N GLN A 511 -0.74 -2.52 -0.72
CA GLN A 511 -2.03 -1.89 -0.99
C GLN A 511 -3.16 -2.92 -1.18
N ARG A 512 -2.89 -4.02 -1.91
CA ARG A 512 -3.84 -5.14 -2.07
C ARG A 512 -4.16 -5.79 -0.72
N GLN A 513 -3.14 -6.03 0.11
CA GLN A 513 -3.30 -6.63 1.42
C GLN A 513 -4.11 -5.73 2.37
N VAL A 514 -3.82 -4.43 2.37
CA VAL A 514 -4.58 -3.40 3.09
C VAL A 514 -6.05 -3.38 2.64
N THR A 515 -6.31 -3.49 1.34
CA THR A 515 -7.68 -3.52 0.80
C THR A 515 -8.46 -4.73 1.29
N ALA A 516 -7.82 -5.90 1.33
CA ALA A 516 -8.41 -7.12 1.87
C ALA A 516 -8.72 -7.01 3.38
N LEU A 517 -7.83 -6.35 4.14
CA LEU A 517 -8.04 -6.04 5.55
C LEU A 517 -9.21 -5.08 5.78
N LEU A 518 -9.23 -3.94 5.07
CA LEU A 518 -10.29 -2.95 5.18
C LEU A 518 -11.65 -3.55 4.85
N ARG A 519 -11.74 -4.39 3.81
CA ARG A 519 -12.95 -5.13 3.44
C ARG A 519 -13.49 -6.03 4.56
N ARG A 520 -12.61 -6.57 5.42
CA ARG A 520 -13.01 -7.40 6.58
C ARG A 520 -13.33 -6.58 7.82
N ILE A 521 -12.66 -5.45 8.04
CA ILE A 521 -12.77 -4.67 9.29
C ILE A 521 -13.88 -3.62 9.20
N LEU A 522 -14.10 -2.98 8.05
CA LEU A 522 -15.12 -1.94 7.85
C LEU A 522 -16.56 -2.35 8.27
N PRO A 523 -17.03 -3.60 8.10
CA PRO A 523 -18.34 -4.03 8.60
C PRO A 523 -18.53 -3.86 10.11
N GLU A 524 -17.45 -3.92 10.89
CA GLU A 524 -17.46 -3.78 12.36
C GLU A 524 -17.36 -2.31 12.82
N ILE A 525 -17.24 -1.35 11.90
CA ILE A 525 -17.08 0.08 12.17
C ILE A 525 -18.30 0.82 11.65
N THR A 526 -18.88 1.73 12.44
CA THR A 526 -19.97 2.57 11.96
C THR A 526 -19.46 3.76 11.14
N PRO A 527 -20.25 4.28 10.18
CA PRO A 527 -19.86 5.44 9.39
C PRO A 527 -19.50 6.68 10.24
N GLU A 528 -20.15 6.87 11.40
CA GLU A 528 -19.85 7.95 12.34
C GLU A 528 -18.46 7.81 12.95
N SER A 529 -18.10 6.62 13.44
CA SER A 529 -16.75 6.36 13.98
C SER A 529 -15.68 6.48 12.89
N PHE A 530 -15.99 6.08 11.66
CA PHE A 530 -15.07 6.26 10.53
C PHE A 530 -14.90 7.74 10.13
N ALA A 531 -15.97 8.54 10.20
CA ALA A 531 -15.89 9.99 9.99
C ALA A 531 -15.00 10.68 11.05
N GLU A 532 -15.16 10.32 12.32
CA GLU A 532 -14.33 10.82 13.41
C GLU A 532 -12.85 10.44 13.20
N LEU A 533 -12.59 9.21 12.74
CA LEU A 533 -11.24 8.74 12.40
C LEU A 533 -10.59 9.61 11.31
N LEU A 534 -11.34 9.98 10.28
CA LEU A 534 -10.86 10.80 9.17
C LEU A 534 -10.84 12.31 9.47
N GLY A 535 -11.45 12.74 10.57
CA GLY A 535 -11.65 14.17 10.87
C GLY A 535 -12.71 14.83 9.98
N VAL A 536 -13.66 14.05 9.47
CA VAL A 536 -14.80 14.52 8.68
C VAL A 536 -15.81 15.16 9.63
N GLN A 537 -16.08 16.45 9.46
CA GLN A 537 -16.90 17.24 10.39
C GLN A 537 -18.40 16.95 10.31
N ARG A 538 -18.90 16.52 9.13
CA ARG A 538 -20.32 16.28 8.87
C ARG A 538 -20.47 15.08 7.95
N LEU A 539 -21.32 14.13 8.33
CA LEU A 539 -21.72 13.04 7.45
C LEU A 539 -22.69 13.55 6.37
N PRO A 540 -22.67 12.97 5.16
CA PRO A 540 -23.69 13.21 4.17
C PRO A 540 -25.08 12.88 4.76
N PRO A 541 -26.13 13.66 4.46
CA PRO A 541 -27.48 13.36 4.92
C PRO A 541 -27.93 12.00 4.35
N ALA A 542 -28.55 11.16 5.19
CA ALA A 542 -28.94 9.80 4.84
C ALA A 542 -30.00 9.74 3.73
N ASP A 543 -30.85 10.77 3.67
CA ASP A 543 -31.77 10.98 2.57
C ASP A 543 -31.05 11.76 1.47
N TYR A 544 -31.11 11.31 0.23
CA TYR A 544 -30.56 11.97 -0.96
C TYR A 544 -31.11 13.40 -1.21
N SER A 545 -31.83 13.98 -0.26
CA SER A 545 -32.29 15.37 -0.15
C SER A 545 -31.14 16.39 0.05
N ILE A 546 -29.93 16.07 -0.42
CA ILE A 546 -28.78 16.99 -0.51
C ILE A 546 -29.10 18.18 -1.43
N ALA A 547 -30.03 17.99 -2.37
CA ALA A 547 -30.51 19.01 -3.30
C ALA A 547 -31.15 20.23 -2.60
N ASN A 548 -31.66 20.08 -1.37
CA ASN A 548 -32.32 21.16 -0.62
C ASN A 548 -31.38 21.95 0.29
N GLN A 549 -30.08 21.60 0.34
CA GLN A 549 -29.09 22.33 1.14
C GLN A 549 -28.59 23.56 0.37
N SER A 550 -28.66 24.72 1.00
CA SER A 550 -28.25 25.99 0.41
C SER A 550 -26.78 25.96 -0.03
N ALA A 551 -26.49 26.57 -1.18
CA ALA A 551 -25.12 26.69 -1.72
C ALA A 551 -24.13 27.36 -0.74
N SER A 552 -24.63 28.05 0.30
CA SER A 552 -23.84 28.64 1.39
C SER A 552 -23.06 27.64 2.26
N ASP A 553 -23.45 26.35 2.25
CA ASP A 553 -22.82 25.30 3.06
C ASP A 553 -21.64 24.60 2.34
N PHE A 554 -21.36 24.97 1.09
CA PHE A 554 -20.32 24.33 0.28
C PHE A 554 -18.93 24.88 0.60
N ASP A 555 -18.02 23.98 0.99
CA ASP A 555 -16.61 24.26 1.21
C ASP A 555 -15.75 23.27 0.43
N MET A 556 -15.04 23.76 -0.59
CA MET A 556 -14.12 22.97 -1.41
C MET A 556 -12.96 22.33 -0.61
N THR A 557 -12.66 22.85 0.57
CA THR A 557 -11.55 22.37 1.41
C THR A 557 -11.96 21.28 2.40
N ARG A 558 -13.27 21.13 2.67
CA ARG A 558 -13.79 20.12 3.60
C ARG A 558 -13.54 18.70 3.06
N LEU A 559 -13.16 17.78 3.94
CA LEU A 559 -12.98 16.36 3.61
C LEU A 559 -14.34 15.64 3.57
N GLY A 560 -14.58 14.89 2.51
CA GLY A 560 -15.69 13.94 2.40
C GLY A 560 -15.32 12.56 2.97
N LEU A 561 -16.35 11.80 3.35
CA LEU A 561 -16.19 10.46 3.96
C LEU A 561 -15.46 9.47 3.03
N LEU A 562 -15.75 9.55 1.72
CA LEU A 562 -15.18 8.65 0.71
C LEU A 562 -13.93 9.22 0.02
N ASP A 563 -13.52 10.46 0.32
CA ASP A 563 -12.43 11.15 -0.39
C ASP A 563 -11.15 10.32 -0.42
N ILE A 564 -10.82 9.66 0.69
CA ILE A 564 -9.64 8.81 0.80
C ILE A 564 -9.70 7.62 -0.18
N PHE A 565 -10.86 6.99 -0.35
CA PHE A 565 -11.03 5.88 -1.30
C PHE A 565 -11.15 6.37 -2.74
N LEU A 566 -11.93 7.43 -2.98
CA LEU A 566 -12.10 8.03 -4.30
C LEU A 566 -10.77 8.58 -4.85
N ALA A 567 -9.87 9.06 -3.99
CA ALA A 567 -8.53 9.46 -4.38
C ALA A 567 -7.68 8.31 -4.96
N VAL A 568 -7.88 7.06 -4.52
CA VAL A 568 -7.19 5.90 -5.12
C VAL A 568 -7.62 5.72 -6.58
N ILE A 569 -8.91 5.87 -6.85
CA ILE A 569 -9.49 5.81 -8.21
C ILE A 569 -8.98 7.00 -9.02
N ALA A 570 -9.09 8.22 -8.48
CA ALA A 570 -8.69 9.45 -9.16
C ALA A 570 -7.21 9.45 -9.60
N LYS A 571 -6.30 8.91 -8.78
CA LYS A 571 -4.87 8.77 -9.11
C LYS A 571 -4.60 7.83 -10.29
N SER A 572 -5.53 6.94 -10.60
CA SER A 572 -5.42 5.99 -11.71
C SER A 572 -6.15 6.45 -12.97
N LEU A 573 -6.96 7.52 -12.88
CA LEU A 573 -7.73 8.05 -14.00
C LEU A 573 -6.82 8.74 -15.03
N GLN A 574 -7.12 8.48 -16.30
CA GLN A 574 -6.55 9.19 -17.44
C GLN A 574 -7.60 10.16 -17.99
N LEU A 575 -7.39 11.46 -17.79
CA LEU A 575 -8.34 12.50 -18.16
C LEU A 575 -8.00 13.10 -19.53
N GLN A 576 -8.97 13.08 -20.44
CA GLN A 576 -8.92 13.83 -21.69
C GLN A 576 -9.74 15.12 -21.57
N ILE A 577 -9.14 16.26 -21.90
CA ILE A 577 -9.82 17.56 -21.86
C ILE A 577 -10.17 17.97 -23.28
N LYS A 578 -11.44 18.33 -23.51
CA LYS A 578 -11.92 18.85 -24.79
C LYS A 578 -12.44 20.28 -24.59
N VAL A 579 -11.88 21.22 -25.35
CA VAL A 579 -12.31 22.62 -25.36
C VAL A 579 -12.84 22.93 -26.75
N LYS A 580 -14.08 23.43 -26.84
CA LYS A 580 -14.69 23.80 -28.11
C LYS A 580 -14.31 25.24 -28.47
N THR A 581 -13.14 25.45 -29.06
CA THR A 581 -12.70 26.79 -29.48
C THR A 581 -13.42 27.24 -30.74
N ASN A 582 -14.11 28.38 -30.68
CA ASN A 582 -14.74 29.03 -31.83
C ASN A 582 -13.69 29.91 -32.54
N THR A 583 -13.03 29.41 -33.58
CA THR A 583 -12.01 30.19 -34.31
C THR A 583 -12.67 31.06 -35.38
N GLN A 584 -13.04 32.31 -35.03
CA GLN A 584 -13.28 33.37 -36.01
C GLN A 584 -12.67 34.72 -35.56
N ASN A 585 -11.81 35.25 -36.43
CA ASN A 585 -11.37 36.65 -36.60
C ASN A 585 -10.54 37.36 -35.51
N ALA A 586 -9.22 37.35 -35.72
CA ALA A 586 -8.35 38.49 -35.40
C ALA A 586 -7.39 38.77 -36.58
N THR A 587 -7.92 39.36 -37.65
CA THR A 587 -7.12 40.06 -38.67
C THR A 587 -7.40 41.56 -38.58
N THR A 588 -6.46 42.31 -37.99
CA THR A 588 -6.30 43.75 -38.26
C THR A 588 -4.82 44.11 -38.29
N GLY A 589 -4.35 44.45 -39.50
CA GLY A 589 -3.35 45.50 -39.76
C GLY A 589 -1.88 45.18 -39.55
N ASN A 590 -1.14 44.91 -40.63
CA ASN A 590 -0.32 45.97 -41.22
C ASN A 590 0.25 45.63 -42.61
N SER A 591 0.20 46.67 -43.43
CA SER A 591 0.56 46.78 -44.84
C SER A 591 2.05 46.59 -45.13
N ALA A 592 2.37 45.99 -46.28
CA ALA A 592 3.28 46.56 -47.29
C ALA A 592 3.58 45.56 -48.42
N GLY A 593 3.56 46.05 -49.67
CA GLY A 593 4.60 45.67 -50.63
C GLY A 593 4.29 44.59 -51.67
N ASN A 594 3.37 44.91 -52.58
CA ASN A 594 3.59 44.97 -54.03
C ASN A 594 4.38 43.86 -54.79
N ALA A 595 3.74 43.47 -55.90
CA ALA A 595 4.30 43.11 -57.21
C ALA A 595 4.47 41.62 -57.59
N GLY A 596 3.91 41.27 -58.75
CA GLY A 596 4.57 40.35 -59.69
C GLY A 596 3.75 39.18 -60.21
N SER A 597 2.85 39.46 -61.15
CA SER A 597 2.23 38.52 -62.10
C SER A 597 3.26 37.74 -62.94
N GLY A 598 2.95 36.51 -63.36
CA GLY A 598 3.78 35.79 -64.34
C GLY A 598 3.42 34.31 -64.58
N SER A 599 2.45 34.09 -65.46
CA SER A 599 2.11 32.84 -66.17
C SER A 599 3.27 32.18 -66.91
N GLY A 600 3.28 30.83 -67.02
CA GLY A 600 4.17 30.14 -67.98
C GLY A 600 4.18 28.61 -67.90
N SER A 601 3.41 27.99 -68.79
CA SER A 601 3.35 26.57 -69.18
C SER A 601 4.64 26.01 -69.81
N GLY A 602 4.94 24.72 -69.65
CA GLY A 602 5.92 24.01 -70.51
C GLY A 602 6.37 22.62 -70.04
N SER A 603 6.07 21.61 -70.86
CA SER A 603 6.29 20.16 -70.74
C SER A 603 7.76 19.69 -70.80
N GLY A 604 8.08 18.48 -70.28
CA GLY A 604 9.15 17.62 -70.85
C GLY A 604 10.12 16.86 -69.91
N ASN A 605 9.79 15.58 -69.67
CA ASN A 605 10.67 14.38 -69.62
C ASN A 605 11.70 14.07 -68.49
N SER A 606 11.44 12.92 -67.85
CA SER A 606 12.33 11.76 -67.53
C SER A 606 13.66 11.97 -66.77
N ASN A 607 13.71 11.54 -65.50
CA ASN A 607 14.31 10.27 -65.04
C ASN A 607 14.35 10.19 -63.51
N GLY A 608 14.30 8.97 -62.98
CA GLY A 608 13.85 8.65 -61.64
C GLY A 608 14.76 9.04 -60.47
N LEU A 609 14.11 9.28 -59.34
CA LEU A 609 14.57 8.93 -57.99
C LEU A 609 13.34 8.91 -57.07
N ALA A 610 13.07 7.76 -56.45
CA ALA A 610 11.98 7.61 -55.50
C ALA A 610 12.29 8.40 -54.22
N ILE A 611 11.66 9.56 -54.06
CA ILE A 611 11.67 10.35 -52.83
C ILE A 611 10.45 9.94 -52.00
N ALA A 612 10.73 9.40 -50.81
CA ALA A 612 9.74 9.02 -49.82
C ALA A 612 8.88 10.24 -49.43
N LYS A 613 7.55 10.07 -49.49
CA LYS A 613 6.58 11.00 -48.91
C LYS A 613 6.75 11.01 -47.38
N PRO A 614 6.76 12.16 -46.70
CA PRO A 614 6.70 12.18 -45.25
C PRO A 614 5.30 11.75 -44.81
N THR A 615 5.24 10.61 -44.13
CA THR A 615 4.08 10.16 -43.36
C THR A 615 3.76 11.21 -42.29
N GLN A 616 2.57 11.83 -42.39
CA GLN A 616 2.01 12.63 -41.30
C GLN A 616 1.82 11.72 -40.09
N LEU A 617 2.59 11.97 -39.02
CA LEU A 617 2.29 11.40 -37.70
C LEU A 617 0.93 11.97 -37.25
N GLU A 618 -0.07 11.10 -37.14
CA GLU A 618 -1.28 11.36 -36.37
C GLU A 618 -0.88 11.74 -34.93
N LYS A 619 -1.22 12.96 -34.51
CA LYS A 619 -1.04 13.38 -33.11
C LYS A 619 -2.07 12.66 -32.25
N THR A 620 -1.63 11.64 -31.51
CA THR A 620 -2.42 11.03 -30.43
C THR A 620 -2.87 12.12 -29.43
N PRO A 621 -4.14 12.11 -28.96
CA PRO A 621 -4.63 13.08 -27.97
C PRO A 621 -3.82 12.97 -26.67
N ALA A 622 -3.43 14.10 -26.10
CA ALA A 622 -2.68 14.15 -24.84
C ALA A 622 -3.62 13.87 -23.66
N PHE A 623 -3.48 12.71 -23.03
CA PHE A 623 -4.15 12.39 -21.76
C PHE A 623 -3.40 13.03 -20.60
N VAL A 624 -4.14 13.62 -19.68
CA VAL A 624 -3.64 14.28 -18.47
C VAL A 624 -3.93 13.40 -17.26
N ARG A 625 -2.97 13.26 -16.34
CA ARG A 625 -3.15 12.53 -15.08
C ARG A 625 -3.27 13.49 -13.91
N LEU A 626 -3.90 13.05 -12.83
CA LEU A 626 -4.07 13.85 -11.60
C LEU A 626 -2.74 14.44 -11.11
N CYS A 627 -1.68 13.63 -11.05
CA CYS A 627 -0.35 14.05 -10.60
C CYS A 627 0.30 15.14 -11.46
N SER A 628 -0.14 15.32 -12.71
CA SER A 628 0.33 16.38 -13.62
C SER A 628 -0.54 17.64 -13.61
N SER A 629 -1.72 17.60 -12.99
CA SER A 629 -2.69 18.71 -13.00
C SER A 629 -2.91 19.36 -11.66
N LEU A 630 -2.79 18.63 -10.55
CA LEU A 630 -3.15 19.17 -9.25
C LEU A 630 -2.08 20.15 -8.76
N ASP A 631 -2.40 21.44 -8.80
CA ASP A 631 -1.58 22.52 -8.26
C ASP A 631 -2.38 23.23 -7.16
N LEU A 632 -2.04 22.95 -5.90
CA LEU A 632 -2.73 23.50 -4.73
C LEU A 632 -2.51 25.02 -4.56
N SER A 633 -1.68 25.66 -5.38
CA SER A 633 -1.49 27.13 -5.37
C SER A 633 -2.71 27.90 -5.89
N VAL A 634 -3.66 27.24 -6.55
CA VAL A 634 -4.92 27.82 -7.06
C VAL A 634 -5.78 28.45 -5.95
N GLN A 635 -5.60 28.04 -4.70
CA GLN A 635 -6.26 28.63 -3.54
C GLN A 635 -5.81 30.08 -3.23
N LEU A 636 -4.69 30.54 -3.81
CA LEU A 636 -4.17 31.90 -3.68
C LEU A 636 -4.86 32.93 -4.59
N LEU A 637 -5.73 32.49 -5.51
CA LEU A 637 -6.48 33.39 -6.39
C LEU A 637 -7.46 34.32 -5.62
N ARG A 638 -7.75 34.04 -4.35
CA ARG A 638 -8.62 34.87 -3.48
C ARG A 638 -7.99 36.20 -3.03
N SER A 639 -6.70 36.46 -3.24
CA SER A 639 -6.01 37.63 -2.66
C SER A 639 -5.75 38.80 -3.62
N ARG A 640 -6.77 39.26 -4.37
CA ARG A 640 -6.70 40.59 -5.01
C ARG A 640 -8.09 41.21 -5.24
N PRO A 641 -8.51 42.25 -4.49
CA PRO A 641 -9.60 43.11 -4.92
C PRO A 641 -9.05 44.23 -5.84
N PRO A 642 -9.77 44.61 -6.91
CA PRO A 642 -9.47 45.80 -7.69
C PRO A 642 -10.41 46.94 -7.25
N THR A 643 -9.99 47.79 -6.34
CA THR A 643 -10.59 49.12 -6.19
C THR A 643 -9.50 50.14 -5.88
N ALA A 644 -9.07 50.81 -6.94
CA ALA A 644 -8.37 52.08 -6.83
C ALA A 644 -9.43 53.17 -6.60
N GLU A 645 -9.52 53.67 -5.37
CA GLU A 645 -10.13 54.97 -5.09
C GLU A 645 -9.11 55.85 -4.36
N HIS A 646 -8.88 57.02 -4.96
CA HIS A 646 -8.08 58.12 -4.45
C HIS A 646 -8.64 58.68 -3.14
N LEU A 647 -7.79 58.96 -2.15
CA LEU A 647 -7.91 60.15 -1.28
C LEU A 647 -6.56 60.43 -0.56
N PRO A 648 -6.32 61.69 -0.13
CA PRO A 648 -5.01 62.31 -0.23
C PRO A 648 -4.14 62.24 1.03
N SER A 649 -2.86 62.48 0.80
CA SER A 649 -1.76 62.76 1.72
C SER A 649 -2.14 63.60 2.94
N GLN A 650 -1.81 63.11 4.14
CA GLN A 650 -1.45 63.94 5.28
C GLN A 650 -0.10 63.48 5.85
N ALA A 651 0.79 64.45 6.01
CA ALA A 651 2.10 64.31 6.64
C ALA A 651 1.95 64.23 8.17
N GLY A 652 2.78 63.40 8.83
CA GLY A 652 2.87 63.37 10.28
C GLY A 652 3.83 62.32 10.85
N ASP A 653 5.02 62.81 11.24
CA ASP A 653 5.92 62.36 12.31
C ASP A 653 7.01 61.26 12.03
N PRO A 654 8.32 61.60 12.04
CA PRO A 654 9.43 60.67 11.88
C PRO A 654 9.89 59.96 13.18
N PHE A 655 9.25 60.16 14.33
CA PHE A 655 9.73 59.58 15.59
C PHE A 655 8.63 58.90 16.42
N ARG A 656 8.28 57.66 16.07
CA ARG A 656 7.58 56.76 17.00
C ARG A 656 8.10 55.33 16.88
N PHE A 657 8.89 54.94 17.89
CA PHE A 657 9.27 53.56 18.16
C PHE A 657 8.07 52.85 18.79
N GLU A 658 7.39 51.97 18.06
CA GLU A 658 6.44 51.01 18.64
C GLU A 658 7.03 49.59 18.54
N LEU A 659 6.99 48.88 19.67
CA LEU A 659 7.47 47.51 19.83
C LEU A 659 6.84 46.57 18.81
N PRO A 660 7.55 45.50 18.37
CA PRO A 660 6.96 44.50 17.51
C PRO A 660 5.77 43.84 18.23
N PRO A 661 4.61 43.67 17.58
CA PRO A 661 3.51 42.92 18.17
C PRO A 661 3.95 41.47 18.41
N PRO A 662 3.41 40.79 19.43
CA PRO A 662 3.74 39.40 19.68
C PRO A 662 3.43 38.61 18.41
N ALA A 663 4.38 37.77 17.99
CA ALA A 663 4.21 36.88 16.85
C ALA A 663 2.88 36.14 16.98
N LYS A 664 1.86 36.61 16.26
CA LYS A 664 0.70 35.78 15.96
C LYS A 664 1.30 34.57 15.27
N LYS A 665 1.14 33.38 15.88
CA LYS A 665 1.36 32.10 15.22
C LYS A 665 0.77 32.23 13.83
N GLU A 666 1.62 32.40 12.82
CA GLU A 666 1.22 32.06 11.47
C GLU A 666 0.81 30.60 11.58
N SER A 667 -0.49 30.35 11.49
CA SER A 667 -0.97 29.01 11.21
C SER A 667 -0.24 28.60 9.95
N LYS A 668 0.71 27.66 10.06
CA LYS A 668 1.23 26.91 8.92
C LYS A 668 0.02 26.52 8.09
N ARG A 669 -0.22 27.22 6.98
CA ARG A 669 -1.41 27.04 6.16
C ARG A 669 -1.43 25.59 5.71
N ASN A 670 -2.58 24.95 5.90
CA ASN A 670 -2.80 23.51 5.76
C ASN A 670 -2.45 22.98 4.35
N LEU A 671 -1.20 22.59 4.14
CA LEU A 671 -0.78 21.68 3.06
C LEU A 671 -1.29 20.23 3.28
N ASN A 672 -1.94 19.94 4.42
CA ASN A 672 -2.01 18.60 5.01
C ASN A 672 -3.37 17.87 4.99
N GLN A 673 -4.48 18.44 4.52
CA GLN A 673 -5.77 17.73 4.64
C GLN A 673 -5.99 16.65 3.56
N ARG A 674 -5.56 16.86 2.31
CA ARG A 674 -5.76 15.94 1.18
C ARG A 674 -4.47 15.39 0.59
N TRP A 675 -3.45 15.17 1.44
CA TRP A 675 -2.13 14.67 1.03
C TRP A 675 -2.20 13.40 0.15
N PHE A 676 -3.23 12.58 0.37
CA PHE A 676 -3.47 11.31 -0.30
C PHE A 676 -3.87 11.41 -1.79
N LEU A 677 -4.16 12.61 -2.30
CA LEU A 677 -4.41 12.87 -3.74
C LEU A 677 -3.12 12.91 -4.58
N ASN A 678 -1.96 13.03 -3.96
CA ASN A 678 -0.69 13.09 -4.67
C ASN A 678 -0.21 11.67 -5.08
N GLY A 679 0.72 11.63 -6.04
CA GLY A 679 1.31 10.39 -6.55
C GLY A 679 0.43 9.62 -7.54
N ILE A 680 0.81 8.37 -7.82
CA ILE A 680 0.16 7.47 -8.78
C ILE A 680 -0.28 6.17 -8.11
N ILE A 681 -1.27 5.48 -8.70
CA ILE A 681 -1.76 4.17 -8.27
C ILE A 681 -1.91 3.26 -9.50
N SER A 682 -1.75 1.95 -9.31
CA SER A 682 -1.98 0.96 -10.35
C SER A 682 -3.48 0.73 -10.63
N THR A 683 -3.83 0.49 -11.89
CA THR A 683 -5.23 0.30 -12.32
C THR A 683 -5.92 -0.84 -11.57
N LYS A 684 -5.21 -1.95 -11.33
CA LYS A 684 -5.71 -3.11 -10.55
C LYS A 684 -6.12 -2.74 -9.12
N GLN A 685 -5.38 -1.83 -8.49
CA GLN A 685 -5.69 -1.37 -7.15
C GLN A 685 -6.93 -0.46 -7.16
N ALA A 686 -7.06 0.43 -8.15
CA ALA A 686 -8.28 1.23 -8.32
C ALA A 686 -9.51 0.36 -8.57
N GLU A 687 -9.42 -0.68 -9.41
CA GLU A 687 -10.50 -1.66 -9.62
C GLU A 687 -10.92 -2.33 -8.30
N SER A 688 -9.96 -2.73 -7.47
CA SER A 688 -10.23 -3.33 -6.16
C SER A 688 -10.99 -2.38 -5.22
N ILE A 689 -10.67 -1.09 -5.26
CA ILE A 689 -11.38 -0.05 -4.49
C ILE A 689 -12.75 0.28 -5.08
N ILE A 690 -12.91 0.31 -6.41
CA ILE A 690 -14.22 0.42 -7.07
C ILE A 690 -15.15 -0.70 -6.58
N CYS A 691 -14.66 -1.95 -6.54
CA CYS A 691 -15.42 -3.07 -6.00
C CYS A 691 -15.77 -2.87 -4.51
N LEU A 692 -14.83 -2.39 -3.69
CA LEU A 692 -15.10 -2.13 -2.27
C LEU A 692 -16.20 -1.08 -2.06
N ILE A 693 -16.15 0.05 -2.79
CA ILE A 693 -17.15 1.11 -2.70
C ILE A 693 -18.52 0.61 -3.18
N ARG A 694 -18.58 -0.18 -4.26
CA ARG A 694 -19.83 -0.80 -4.72
C ARG A 694 -20.41 -1.79 -3.70
N ASP A 695 -19.56 -2.54 -3.00
CA ASP A 695 -20.02 -3.45 -1.95
C ASP A 695 -20.54 -2.69 -0.71
N LEU A 696 -19.95 -1.53 -0.40
CA LEU A 696 -20.48 -0.60 0.61
C LEU A 696 -21.85 -0.04 0.18
N ALA A 697 -21.97 0.48 -1.05
CA ALA A 697 -23.19 1.09 -1.58
C ALA A 697 -24.34 0.08 -1.75
N SER A 698 -24.06 -1.15 -2.18
CA SER A 698 -25.06 -2.21 -2.34
C SER A 698 -25.55 -2.84 -1.01
N GLY A 699 -24.92 -2.48 0.12
CA GLY A 699 -25.31 -2.96 1.45
C GLY A 699 -24.78 -4.34 1.83
N LYS A 700 -23.81 -4.90 1.08
CA LYS A 700 -23.19 -6.19 1.42
C LYS A 700 -22.42 -6.16 2.75
N LEU A 701 -21.96 -4.98 3.17
CA LEU A 701 -21.26 -4.82 4.45
C LEU A 701 -22.23 -4.45 5.57
N SER A 702 -23.04 -3.41 5.39
CA SER A 702 -24.08 -2.98 6.33
C SER A 702 -25.06 -2.03 5.64
N GLU A 703 -26.32 -2.04 6.06
CA GLU A 703 -27.36 -1.14 5.55
C GLU A 703 -27.07 0.34 5.88
N LYS A 704 -26.47 0.61 7.05
CA LYS A 704 -26.02 1.97 7.42
C LYS A 704 -24.94 2.50 6.46
N TRP A 705 -23.98 1.63 6.11
CA TRP A 705 -22.94 1.96 5.14
C TRP A 705 -23.53 2.20 3.74
N SER A 706 -24.52 1.41 3.33
CA SER A 706 -25.21 1.58 2.04
C SER A 706 -25.76 2.98 1.87
N GLN A 707 -26.61 3.43 2.80
CA GLN A 707 -27.27 4.74 2.74
C GLN A 707 -26.25 5.89 2.70
N ILE A 708 -25.26 5.87 3.61
CA ILE A 708 -24.28 6.95 3.72
C ILE A 708 -23.28 6.95 2.55
N THR A 709 -22.85 5.79 2.07
CA THR A 709 -21.95 5.68 0.90
C THR A 709 -22.63 6.22 -0.34
N LYS A 710 -23.88 5.84 -0.56
CA LYS A 710 -24.72 6.33 -1.64
C LYS A 710 -24.90 7.86 -1.60
N ALA A 711 -25.16 8.42 -0.42
CA ALA A 711 -25.23 9.86 -0.22
C ALA A 711 -23.88 10.56 -0.49
N ALA A 712 -22.76 9.98 -0.05
CA ALA A 712 -21.41 10.52 -0.28
C ALA A 712 -21.02 10.53 -1.77
N ILE A 713 -21.39 9.49 -2.52
CA ILE A 713 -21.18 9.42 -3.98
C ILE A 713 -21.96 10.55 -4.65
N ALA A 714 -23.24 10.72 -4.31
CA ALA A 714 -24.09 11.79 -4.83
C ALA A 714 -23.55 13.19 -4.49
N GLU A 715 -23.15 13.42 -3.24
CA GLU A 715 -22.56 14.69 -2.78
C GLU A 715 -21.30 15.05 -3.58
N SER A 716 -20.42 14.08 -3.82
CA SER A 716 -19.19 14.30 -4.60
C SER A 716 -19.47 14.74 -6.03
N VAL A 717 -20.50 14.18 -6.68
CA VAL A 717 -20.94 14.57 -8.04
C VAL A 717 -21.61 15.95 -8.00
N LEU A 718 -22.48 16.20 -7.02
CA LEU A 718 -23.18 17.48 -6.84
C LEU A 718 -22.24 18.65 -6.53
N ASN A 719 -21.11 18.41 -5.87
CA ASN A 719 -20.13 19.46 -5.59
C ASN A 719 -19.57 20.13 -6.86
N LEU A 720 -19.69 19.50 -8.04
CA LEU A 720 -19.37 20.13 -9.33
C LEU A 720 -20.35 21.27 -9.68
N THR A 721 -21.64 21.17 -9.35
CA THR A 721 -22.63 22.23 -9.64
C THR A 721 -22.34 23.49 -8.83
N ARG A 722 -21.73 23.30 -7.64
CA ARG A 722 -21.45 24.35 -6.65
C ARG A 722 -20.11 25.05 -6.85
N LEU A 723 -19.35 24.71 -7.88
CA LEU A 723 -18.09 25.39 -8.21
C LEU A 723 -18.34 26.85 -8.60
N GLU A 724 -17.59 27.78 -8.00
CA GLU A 724 -17.59 29.21 -8.37
C GLU A 724 -17.14 29.39 -9.83
N GLU A 725 -17.62 30.44 -10.50
CA GLU A 725 -17.37 30.71 -11.92
C GLU A 725 -15.87 30.76 -12.29
N ILE A 726 -15.03 31.27 -11.38
CA ILE A 726 -13.57 31.36 -11.54
C ILE A 726 -12.93 29.98 -11.79
N TYR A 727 -13.50 28.91 -11.22
CA TYR A 727 -12.99 27.54 -11.36
C TYR A 727 -13.63 26.77 -12.51
N ARG A 728 -14.53 27.37 -13.30
CA ARG A 728 -15.24 26.70 -14.40
C ARG A 728 -14.47 26.71 -15.73
N SER A 729 -13.26 27.28 -15.77
CA SER A 729 -12.40 27.23 -16.95
C SER A 729 -11.56 25.93 -17.01
N PRO A 730 -11.13 25.48 -18.20
CA PRO A 730 -10.25 24.31 -18.33
C PRO A 730 -8.96 24.40 -17.51
N GLU A 731 -8.39 25.60 -17.41
CA GLU A 731 -7.11 25.88 -16.72
C GLU A 731 -7.20 25.75 -15.21
N TYR A 732 -8.34 26.10 -14.61
CA TYR A 732 -8.54 26.09 -13.16
C TYR A 732 -9.29 24.84 -12.69
N CYS A 733 -10.31 24.38 -13.43
CA CYS A 733 -11.16 23.26 -13.04
C CYS A 733 -10.35 21.95 -12.87
N THR A 734 -9.41 21.72 -13.79
CA THR A 734 -8.53 20.53 -13.80
C THR A 734 -7.56 20.47 -12.62
N LYS A 735 -7.34 21.61 -11.95
CA LYS A 735 -6.51 21.73 -10.75
C LYS A 735 -7.32 21.53 -9.46
N THR A 736 -8.64 21.42 -9.53
CA THR A 736 -9.51 21.26 -8.35
C THR A 736 -9.63 19.79 -7.95
N SER A 737 -9.56 19.50 -6.65
CA SER A 737 -9.88 18.16 -6.14
C SER A 737 -11.33 17.76 -6.39
N THR A 738 -12.24 18.73 -6.44
CA THR A 738 -13.67 18.53 -6.67
C THR A 738 -13.92 17.80 -8.00
N LEU A 739 -13.27 18.22 -9.09
CA LEU A 739 -13.41 17.56 -10.39
C LEU A 739 -12.96 16.10 -10.34
N TRP A 740 -11.77 15.84 -9.81
CA TRP A 740 -11.19 14.50 -9.79
C TRP A 740 -11.96 13.53 -8.89
N LEU A 741 -12.45 14.00 -7.75
CA LEU A 741 -13.32 13.21 -6.89
C LEU A 741 -14.68 12.94 -7.54
N ALA A 742 -15.25 13.92 -8.25
CA ALA A 742 -16.49 13.70 -8.98
C ALA A 742 -16.30 12.66 -10.11
N LEU A 743 -15.21 12.75 -10.89
CA LEU A 743 -14.88 11.76 -11.91
C LEU A 743 -14.68 10.36 -11.32
N ALA A 744 -14.00 10.25 -10.17
CA ALA A 744 -13.88 8.99 -9.45
C ALA A 744 -15.25 8.45 -8.97
N SER A 745 -16.14 9.34 -8.51
CA SER A 745 -17.51 8.98 -8.14
C SER A 745 -18.35 8.51 -9.33
N LEU A 746 -18.11 9.03 -10.55
CA LEU A 746 -18.75 8.53 -11.77
C LEU A 746 -18.40 7.05 -12.05
N CYS A 747 -17.20 6.59 -11.65
CA CYS A 747 -16.80 5.19 -11.80
C CYS A 747 -17.55 4.23 -10.84
N VAL A 748 -18.16 4.74 -9.77
CA VAL A 748 -18.87 3.95 -8.76
C VAL A 748 -20.38 4.22 -8.72
N LEU A 749 -20.91 4.94 -9.73
CA LEU A 749 -22.34 5.18 -9.86
C LEU A 749 -23.15 3.88 -9.98
N GLU A 750 -24.36 3.92 -9.42
CA GLU A 750 -25.39 2.86 -9.49
C GLU A 750 -26.70 3.47 -10.03
N ARG A 751 -27.64 2.63 -10.49
CA ARG A 751 -28.92 3.09 -11.08
C ARG A 751 -29.73 3.98 -10.15
N ASP A 752 -29.74 3.70 -8.85
CA ASP A 752 -30.39 4.52 -7.81
C ASP A 752 -29.92 5.98 -7.83
N HIS A 753 -28.64 6.23 -8.15
CA HIS A 753 -28.09 7.59 -8.23
C HIS A 753 -28.62 8.33 -9.46
N VAL A 754 -28.71 7.65 -10.60
CA VAL A 754 -29.25 8.20 -11.85
C VAL A 754 -30.71 8.60 -11.65
N GLU A 755 -31.52 7.71 -11.07
CA GLU A 755 -32.92 8.02 -10.82
C GLU A 755 -33.06 9.22 -9.88
N LYS A 756 -32.28 9.33 -8.81
CA LYS A 756 -32.45 10.41 -7.83
C LYS A 756 -31.81 11.75 -8.23
N LEU A 757 -30.68 11.71 -8.94
CA LEU A 757 -30.00 12.92 -9.42
C LEU A 757 -30.60 13.47 -10.71
N SER A 758 -31.24 12.62 -11.53
CA SER A 758 -31.80 13.01 -12.83
C SER A 758 -33.33 13.04 -12.89
N SER A 759 -34.05 12.38 -11.96
CA SER A 759 -35.51 12.51 -11.91
C SER A 759 -35.91 13.89 -11.43
N GLY A 760 -37.10 14.32 -11.84
CA GLY A 760 -37.70 15.63 -11.59
C GLY A 760 -37.93 16.02 -10.12
N GLN A 761 -37.21 15.45 -9.15
CA GLN A 761 -37.09 16.02 -7.80
C GLN A 761 -36.36 17.37 -7.79
N TRP A 762 -35.42 17.60 -8.71
CA TRP A 762 -34.94 18.95 -9.03
C TRP A 762 -36.00 19.80 -9.74
N SER A 763 -36.89 19.15 -10.50
CA SER A 763 -38.06 19.81 -11.09
C SER A 763 -39.17 20.11 -10.08
N LYS A 764 -39.14 19.56 -8.85
CA LYS A 764 -40.07 19.89 -7.77
C LYS A 764 -39.66 21.13 -6.95
N LEU A 765 -38.56 21.79 -7.32
CA LEU A 765 -38.29 23.19 -6.95
C LEU A 765 -39.25 24.18 -7.68
N CYS A 766 -40.17 23.68 -8.51
CA CYS A 766 -40.97 24.45 -9.47
C CYS A 766 -42.31 24.96 -8.91
N ASP A 767 -42.33 25.55 -7.72
CA ASP A 767 -43.32 26.62 -7.46
C ASP A 767 -42.75 28.00 -7.90
N THR A 768 -41.45 28.08 -8.27
CA THR A 768 -40.78 29.33 -8.65
C THR A 768 -40.14 29.32 -10.04
N ARG A 769 -40.19 28.21 -10.80
CA ARG A 769 -39.56 28.17 -12.14
C ARG A 769 -40.34 29.08 -13.09
N PRO A 770 -39.69 30.01 -13.79
CA PRO A 770 -40.38 30.90 -14.72
C PRO A 770 -40.95 30.09 -15.89
N MET A 771 -42.23 30.33 -16.22
CA MET A 771 -42.90 29.73 -17.37
C MET A 771 -42.62 30.54 -18.63
N CYS A 772 -42.71 29.89 -19.79
CA CYS A 772 -42.48 30.56 -21.05
C CYS A 772 -43.55 31.63 -21.28
N SER A 773 -43.13 32.90 -21.37
CA SER A 773 -43.98 34.06 -21.61
C SER A 773 -44.65 34.07 -22.99
N ASN A 774 -44.28 33.14 -23.88
CA ASN A 774 -44.85 33.00 -25.23
C ASN A 774 -45.82 31.80 -25.33
N HIS A 775 -45.98 31.03 -24.26
CA HIS A 775 -46.97 29.96 -24.15
C HIS A 775 -47.97 30.30 -23.03
N ASP A 776 -49.27 30.29 -23.33
CA ASP A 776 -50.34 30.49 -22.36
C ASP A 776 -50.82 29.16 -21.73
N ASP A 777 -50.03 28.09 -21.83
CA ASP A 777 -50.39 26.76 -21.36
C ASP A 777 -50.17 26.55 -19.86
N GLY A 778 -49.35 27.40 -19.22
CA GLY A 778 -49.01 27.25 -17.80
C GLY A 778 -48.24 25.95 -17.49
N GLU A 779 -47.68 25.29 -18.52
CA GLU A 779 -46.94 24.02 -18.40
C GLU A 779 -45.55 24.08 -19.05
N THR A 780 -45.35 24.95 -20.04
CA THR A 780 -44.07 25.08 -20.74
C THR A 780 -43.08 25.92 -19.91
N ALA A 781 -42.05 25.28 -19.36
CA ALA A 781 -41.02 25.96 -18.58
C ALA A 781 -40.06 26.80 -19.45
N ALA A 782 -39.69 27.99 -18.96
CA ALA A 782 -38.64 28.79 -19.55
C ALA A 782 -37.25 28.23 -19.20
N ILE A 783 -36.32 28.39 -20.14
CA ILE A 783 -34.90 28.03 -19.98
C ILE A 783 -33.96 29.19 -20.33
N ILE A 784 -34.46 30.20 -21.05
CA ILE A 784 -33.75 31.43 -21.40
C ILE A 784 -34.51 32.63 -20.83
N GLN A 785 -33.80 33.50 -20.15
CA GLN A 785 -34.26 34.85 -19.83
C GLN A 785 -33.72 35.81 -20.89
N CYS A 786 -34.62 36.41 -21.67
CA CYS A 786 -34.29 37.51 -22.55
C CYS A 786 -34.70 38.83 -21.89
N GLU A 787 -33.79 39.82 -21.86
CA GLU A 787 -34.07 41.14 -21.27
C GLU A 787 -35.23 41.88 -22.00
N THR A 788 -35.53 41.50 -23.24
CA THR A 788 -36.55 42.15 -24.09
C THR A 788 -37.75 41.26 -24.37
N CYS A 789 -37.55 39.95 -24.59
CA CYS A 789 -38.62 39.02 -24.95
C CYS A 789 -39.20 38.23 -23.76
N GLY A 790 -38.70 38.45 -22.54
CA GLY A 790 -39.15 37.73 -21.35
C GLY A 790 -38.54 36.35 -21.22
N SER A 791 -39.18 35.50 -20.42
CA SER A 791 -38.72 34.14 -20.12
C SER A 791 -39.21 33.20 -21.23
N LEU A 792 -38.31 32.54 -21.94
CA LEU A 792 -38.63 31.75 -23.13
C LEU A 792 -38.21 30.29 -22.95
N CYS A 793 -39.02 29.37 -23.46
CA CYS A 793 -38.59 27.99 -23.70
C CYS A 793 -37.59 27.95 -24.87
N GLY A 794 -36.90 26.83 -25.06
CA GLY A 794 -35.88 26.71 -26.10
C GLY A 794 -36.40 26.96 -27.51
N ASP A 795 -37.64 26.57 -27.79
CA ASP A 795 -38.26 26.78 -29.09
C ASP A 795 -38.66 28.25 -29.29
N CYS A 796 -39.26 28.88 -28.29
CA CYS A 796 -39.61 30.31 -28.38
C CYS A 796 -38.37 31.20 -28.47
N ASP A 797 -37.29 30.90 -27.74
CA ASP A 797 -36.01 31.60 -27.92
C ASP A 797 -35.53 31.47 -29.37
N ARG A 798 -35.56 30.26 -29.92
CA ARG A 798 -35.11 29.99 -31.29
C ARG A 798 -35.93 30.75 -32.32
N PHE A 799 -37.25 30.71 -32.25
CA PHE A 799 -38.11 31.31 -33.26
C PHE A 799 -38.17 32.84 -33.14
N LEU A 800 -38.25 33.39 -31.92
CA LEU A 800 -38.31 34.83 -31.69
C LEU A 800 -36.99 35.52 -32.02
N HIS A 801 -35.85 34.85 -31.83
CA HIS A 801 -34.52 35.40 -32.10
C HIS A 801 -33.94 34.99 -33.47
N LEU A 802 -34.75 34.37 -34.34
CA LEU A 802 -34.39 34.11 -35.73
C LEU A 802 -34.33 35.41 -36.55
N ASN A 803 -35.14 36.42 -36.18
CA ASN A 803 -35.27 37.69 -36.89
C ASN A 803 -34.05 38.59 -36.66
N ARG A 804 -33.56 39.25 -37.72
CA ARG A 804 -32.39 40.15 -37.71
C ARG A 804 -32.52 41.29 -36.68
N LYS A 805 -33.74 41.72 -36.36
CA LYS A 805 -34.02 42.76 -35.35
C LYS A 805 -33.88 42.30 -33.90
N THR A 806 -34.09 41.01 -33.63
CA THR A 806 -34.16 40.44 -32.28
C THR A 806 -32.95 39.55 -31.95
N ARG A 807 -32.20 39.09 -32.97
CA ARG A 807 -31.04 38.20 -32.81
C ARG A 807 -29.93 38.72 -31.87
N THR A 808 -29.85 40.02 -31.66
CA THR A 808 -28.86 40.68 -30.78
C THR A 808 -29.37 40.95 -29.36
N HIS A 809 -30.58 40.47 -29.02
CA HIS A 809 -31.06 40.60 -27.64
C HIS A 809 -30.11 39.89 -26.68
N LYS A 810 -29.89 40.51 -25.52
CA LYS A 810 -29.12 39.93 -24.43
C LYS A 810 -29.95 38.82 -23.78
N ARG A 811 -29.38 37.62 -23.75
CA ARG A 811 -30.03 36.38 -23.33
C ARG A 811 -29.13 35.72 -22.30
N THR A 812 -29.73 35.32 -21.19
CA THR A 812 -29.06 34.59 -20.10
C THR A 812 -29.84 33.32 -19.82
N VAL A 813 -29.18 32.28 -19.34
CA VAL A 813 -29.86 31.04 -18.91
C VAL A 813 -30.62 31.31 -17.61
N CYS A 814 -31.77 30.69 -17.39
CA CYS A 814 -32.47 30.79 -16.12
C CYS A 814 -31.62 30.14 -15.00
N LYS A 815 -31.61 30.74 -13.80
CA LYS A 815 -30.80 30.24 -12.66
C LYS A 815 -31.10 28.78 -12.32
N GLU A 816 -32.36 28.39 -12.45
CA GLU A 816 -32.84 27.03 -12.20
C GLU A 816 -32.23 26.02 -13.19
N GLU A 817 -31.87 26.43 -14.41
CA GLU A 817 -31.16 25.59 -15.39
C GLU A 817 -29.64 25.69 -15.27
N GLU A 818 -29.10 26.78 -14.72
CA GLU A 818 -27.67 26.88 -14.39
C GLU A 818 -27.28 25.93 -13.25
N GLU A 819 -28.19 25.70 -12.31
CA GLU A 819 -27.95 24.76 -11.23
C GLU A 819 -28.14 23.31 -11.72
N ALA A 820 -29.00 23.08 -12.74
CA ALA A 820 -29.45 21.76 -13.17
C ALA A 820 -28.33 20.77 -13.52
N ILE A 821 -28.47 19.54 -12.98
CA ILE A 821 -27.58 18.42 -13.25
C ILE A 821 -28.35 17.27 -13.90
N ARG A 822 -27.76 16.68 -14.95
CA ARG A 822 -28.25 15.41 -15.52
C ARG A 822 -27.16 14.36 -15.40
N VAL A 823 -27.48 13.28 -14.70
CA VAL A 823 -26.58 12.14 -14.49
C VAL A 823 -27.12 10.94 -15.25
N GLU A 824 -26.26 10.23 -15.95
CA GLU A 824 -26.64 9.05 -16.70
C GLU A 824 -25.62 7.95 -16.48
N LEU A 825 -26.07 6.71 -16.55
CA LEU A 825 -25.21 5.55 -16.39
C LEU A 825 -25.52 4.61 -17.56
N HIS A 826 -24.54 4.49 -18.46
CA HIS A 826 -24.60 3.53 -19.56
C HIS A 826 -23.53 2.47 -19.32
N GLU A 827 -23.98 1.27 -18.93
CA GLU A 827 -23.13 0.15 -18.51
C GLU A 827 -22.11 0.50 -17.41
N SER A 828 -20.83 0.63 -17.75
CA SER A 828 -19.73 0.96 -16.84
C SER A 828 -19.30 2.42 -16.90
N CYS A 829 -19.94 3.22 -17.76
CA CYS A 829 -19.64 4.63 -18.01
C CYS A 829 -20.67 5.52 -17.30
N GLY A 830 -20.20 6.25 -16.29
CA GLY A 830 -20.95 7.30 -15.63
C GLY A 830 -20.79 8.62 -16.37
N ARG A 831 -21.90 9.28 -16.69
CA ARG A 831 -21.97 10.57 -17.42
C ARG A 831 -22.66 11.60 -16.53
N THR A 832 -22.16 12.82 -16.53
CA THR A 832 -22.79 13.97 -15.87
C THR A 832 -22.70 15.19 -16.76
N LYS A 833 -23.84 15.87 -16.93
CA LYS A 833 -24.00 17.03 -17.79
C LYS A 833 -24.53 18.21 -16.98
N LEU A 834 -23.75 19.28 -17.01
CA LEU A 834 -24.05 20.62 -16.52
C LEU A 834 -24.18 21.56 -17.73
N PHE A 835 -24.65 22.79 -17.51
CA PHE A 835 -24.77 23.76 -18.60
C PHE A 835 -23.40 24.13 -19.23
N TRP A 836 -22.33 24.17 -18.42
CA TRP A 836 -20.97 24.53 -18.82
C TRP A 836 -20.01 23.34 -18.94
N LEU A 837 -20.43 22.13 -18.57
CA LEU A 837 -19.55 20.96 -18.46
C LEU A 837 -20.26 19.67 -18.87
N LEU A 838 -19.58 18.85 -19.67
CA LEU A 838 -19.91 17.43 -19.81
C LEU A 838 -18.74 16.61 -19.27
N ALA A 839 -18.99 15.78 -18.26
CA ALA A 839 -18.00 14.90 -17.65
C ALA A 839 -18.43 13.43 -17.80
N LEU A 840 -17.51 12.57 -18.16
CA LEU A 840 -17.73 11.13 -18.25
C LEU A 840 -16.52 10.35 -17.71
N ALA A 841 -16.77 9.23 -17.07
CA ALA A 841 -15.73 8.33 -16.61
C ALA A 841 -16.16 6.86 -16.74
N ASP A 842 -15.30 6.04 -17.34
CA ASP A 842 -15.53 4.60 -17.44
C ASP A 842 -14.78 3.84 -16.35
N SER A 843 -15.53 3.02 -15.61
CA SER A 843 -15.00 2.25 -14.48
C SER A 843 -14.16 1.03 -14.88
N LYS A 844 -14.22 0.57 -16.14
CA LYS A 844 -13.42 -0.56 -16.63
C LYS A 844 -12.08 -0.14 -17.20
N THR A 845 -12.06 0.95 -17.98
CA THR A 845 -10.84 1.45 -18.63
C THR A 845 -10.12 2.52 -17.81
N LEU A 846 -10.78 3.06 -16.76
CA LEU A 846 -10.28 4.19 -15.96
C LEU A 846 -9.90 5.41 -16.80
N LYS A 847 -10.59 5.58 -17.93
CA LYS A 847 -10.49 6.76 -18.78
C LYS A 847 -11.65 7.69 -18.49
N ALA A 848 -11.35 8.98 -18.39
CA ALA A 848 -12.31 10.04 -18.19
C ALA A 848 -12.17 11.10 -19.28
N MET A 849 -13.27 11.75 -19.62
CA MET A 849 -13.26 12.95 -20.44
C MET A 849 -14.03 14.07 -19.75
N VAL A 850 -13.53 15.29 -19.92
CA VAL A 850 -14.23 16.51 -19.56
C VAL A 850 -14.26 17.44 -20.76
N GLU A 851 -15.46 17.82 -21.20
CA GLU A 851 -15.72 18.80 -22.25
C GLU A 851 -16.28 20.08 -21.62
N PHE A 852 -15.57 21.20 -21.80
CA PHE A 852 -16.01 22.52 -21.35
C PHE A 852 -16.85 23.20 -22.44
N ARG A 853 -18.02 23.71 -22.06
CA ARG A 853 -18.99 24.37 -22.95
C ARG A 853 -19.03 25.86 -22.64
N ASP A 854 -18.93 26.70 -23.66
CA ASP A 854 -19.13 28.14 -23.52
C ASP A 854 -20.61 28.40 -23.21
N GLY A 855 -20.89 28.87 -21.98
CA GLY A 855 -22.24 29.20 -21.51
C GLY A 855 -22.99 30.26 -22.32
N SER A 856 -22.38 30.83 -23.37
CA SER A 856 -22.94 31.88 -24.23
C SER A 856 -23.46 31.40 -25.59
N HIS A 857 -23.19 30.16 -26.01
CA HIS A 857 -23.68 29.65 -27.29
C HIS A 857 -24.22 28.23 -27.17
N THR A 858 -25.49 28.07 -27.54
CA THR A 858 -26.23 26.82 -27.80
C THR A 858 -26.96 26.15 -26.63
N ILE A 859 -27.96 26.86 -26.06
CA ILE A 859 -29.27 26.23 -25.81
C ILE A 859 -30.01 26.08 -27.16
N ILE A 860 -29.35 25.44 -28.13
CA ILE A 860 -30.00 24.96 -29.35
C ILE A 860 -29.80 23.46 -29.34
N SER A 861 -30.64 22.81 -28.53
CA SER A 861 -31.12 21.45 -28.78
C SER A 861 -32.01 21.45 -30.02
N GLY A 862 -31.51 21.99 -31.13
CA GLY A 862 -32.10 21.84 -32.45
C GLY A 862 -31.50 20.59 -33.11
N PRO A 863 -32.21 19.91 -34.01
CA PRO A 863 -31.68 18.76 -34.74
C PRO A 863 -30.32 19.10 -35.37
N GLN A 864 -29.39 18.14 -35.40
CA GLN A 864 -28.07 18.26 -36.07
C GLN A 864 -28.16 18.62 -37.58
N GLU A 865 -29.38 18.69 -38.12
CA GLU A 865 -29.71 18.92 -39.53
C GLU A 865 -30.00 20.37 -39.90
N ALA A 866 -29.83 21.32 -38.98
CA ALA A 866 -30.01 22.73 -39.29
C ALA A 866 -28.96 23.21 -40.31
N VAL A 867 -29.42 23.78 -41.43
CA VAL A 867 -28.60 24.46 -42.44
C VAL A 867 -27.67 25.47 -41.76
N GLY A 868 -26.39 25.50 -42.14
CA GLY A 868 -25.40 26.34 -41.48
C GLY A 868 -24.62 25.66 -40.35
N ARG A 869 -24.80 24.35 -40.08
CA ARG A 869 -24.01 23.60 -39.08
C ARG A 869 -23.36 22.36 -39.70
N CYS A 870 -22.07 22.17 -39.43
CA CYS A 870 -21.36 20.96 -39.84
C CYS A 870 -21.84 19.76 -39.04
N ARG A 871 -22.22 18.70 -39.75
CA ARG A 871 -22.68 17.41 -39.21
C ARG A 871 -21.67 16.75 -38.27
N PHE A 872 -20.38 16.83 -38.58
CA PHE A 872 -19.34 16.11 -37.85
C PHE A 872 -18.73 16.94 -36.71
N CYS A 873 -18.09 18.08 -37.02
CA CYS A 873 -17.46 18.93 -36.00
C CYS A 873 -18.41 19.92 -35.31
N GLY A 874 -19.64 20.09 -35.80
CA GLY A 874 -20.61 21.00 -35.21
C GLY A 874 -20.34 22.49 -35.44
N LEU A 875 -19.34 22.87 -36.25
CA LEU A 875 -19.04 24.24 -36.64
C LEU A 875 -20.26 24.89 -37.31
N THR A 876 -20.66 26.07 -36.84
CA THR A 876 -21.75 26.84 -37.44
C THR A 876 -21.20 27.98 -38.30
N GLY A 877 -21.68 28.13 -39.53
CA GLY A 877 -21.27 29.17 -40.46
C GLY A 877 -22.42 29.60 -41.36
N ASN A 878 -22.56 30.92 -41.54
CA ASN A 878 -23.64 31.52 -42.36
C ASN A 878 -23.13 31.96 -43.74
N SER A 879 -22.02 31.40 -44.21
CA SER A 879 -21.37 31.74 -45.48
C SER A 879 -20.55 30.56 -46.02
N GLY A 880 -20.57 30.32 -47.34
CA GLY A 880 -19.72 29.31 -47.99
C GLY A 880 -20.34 27.91 -48.03
N LEU A 881 -19.55 26.84 -47.95
CA LEU A 881 -20.00 25.44 -48.05
C LEU A 881 -21.09 25.04 -47.03
N LEU A 882 -21.13 25.70 -45.86
CA LEU A 882 -22.14 25.47 -44.82
C LEU A 882 -23.49 26.15 -45.10
N GLU A 883 -23.55 27.07 -46.06
CA GLU A 883 -24.79 27.75 -46.49
C GLU A 883 -25.59 26.89 -47.48
N ILE A 884 -24.91 26.02 -48.23
CA ILE A 884 -25.49 25.14 -49.26
C ILE A 884 -25.52 23.67 -48.78
N GLY A 885 -24.64 23.28 -47.86
CA GLY A 885 -24.53 21.93 -47.32
C GLY A 885 -24.31 21.89 -45.81
N ASN A 886 -24.24 20.69 -45.26
CA ASN A 886 -24.12 20.41 -43.82
C ASN A 886 -22.75 19.86 -43.42
N VAL A 887 -21.68 20.08 -44.22
CA VAL A 887 -20.30 19.66 -43.91
C VAL A 887 -19.34 20.83 -44.17
N CYS A 888 -18.45 21.13 -43.21
CA CYS A 888 -17.48 22.22 -43.36
C CYS A 888 -16.30 21.82 -44.25
N ALA A 889 -15.47 22.79 -44.66
CA ALA A 889 -14.32 22.56 -45.54
C ALA A 889 -13.12 21.85 -44.87
N ASP A 890 -13.24 21.46 -43.59
CA ASP A 890 -12.19 20.73 -42.89
C ASP A 890 -11.95 19.35 -43.53
N ALA A 891 -10.67 19.00 -43.74
CA ALA A 891 -10.29 17.79 -44.48
C ALA A 891 -10.82 16.51 -43.83
N GLN A 892 -10.82 16.43 -42.50
CA GLN A 892 -11.32 15.27 -41.76
C GLN A 892 -12.84 15.17 -41.88
N CYS A 893 -13.55 16.29 -41.79
CA CYS A 893 -15.01 16.33 -41.98
C CYS A 893 -15.42 15.94 -43.42
N GLN A 894 -14.62 16.31 -44.42
CA GLN A 894 -14.85 15.91 -45.82
C GLN A 894 -14.60 14.42 -46.04
N GLU A 895 -13.57 13.85 -45.42
CA GLU A 895 -13.30 12.41 -45.46
C GLU A 895 -14.41 11.60 -44.76
N TYR A 896 -14.85 12.05 -43.59
CA TYR A 896 -15.99 11.48 -42.89
C TYR A 896 -17.26 11.55 -43.73
N ALA A 897 -17.49 12.66 -44.45
CA ALA A 897 -18.62 12.78 -45.36
C ALA A 897 -18.57 11.74 -46.48
N ALA A 898 -17.41 11.58 -47.12
CA ALA A 898 -17.20 10.64 -48.22
C ALA A 898 -17.46 9.18 -47.80
N ASN A 899 -17.13 8.83 -46.56
CA ASN A 899 -17.34 7.49 -46.00
C ASN A 899 -18.68 7.32 -45.28
N SER A 900 -19.52 8.36 -45.19
CA SER A 900 -20.81 8.32 -44.48
C SER A 900 -21.95 7.84 -45.37
N CYS A 901 -22.95 7.19 -44.77
CA CYS A 901 -24.19 6.89 -45.46
C CYS A 901 -24.96 8.18 -45.76
N LEU A 902 -25.41 8.32 -47.02
CA LEU A 902 -26.16 9.49 -47.51
C LEU A 902 -27.68 9.33 -47.40
N LYS A 903 -28.17 8.22 -46.82
CA LYS A 903 -29.61 7.95 -46.69
C LYS A 903 -30.19 8.68 -45.46
N THR A 904 -31.40 9.19 -45.61
CA THR A 904 -32.22 9.68 -44.50
C THR A 904 -33.13 8.57 -44.00
N LYS A 905 -33.23 8.40 -42.68
CA LYS A 905 -34.05 7.37 -42.02
C LYS A 905 -35.54 7.77 -42.02
N PRO A 906 -36.47 6.82 -41.80
CA PRO A 906 -37.90 7.12 -41.70
C PRO A 906 -38.28 8.10 -40.57
N CYS A 907 -37.45 8.25 -39.54
CA CYS A 907 -37.61 9.32 -38.53
C CYS A 907 -37.29 10.72 -39.04
N GLY A 908 -36.79 10.88 -40.26
CA GLY A 908 -36.31 12.15 -40.79
C GLY A 908 -34.82 12.42 -40.52
N HIS A 909 -34.16 11.64 -39.65
CA HIS A 909 -32.74 11.83 -39.32
C HIS A 909 -31.78 11.21 -40.35
N ALA A 910 -30.67 11.90 -40.65
CA ALA A 910 -29.57 11.39 -41.46
C ALA A 910 -28.95 10.13 -40.84
N CYS A 911 -28.63 9.13 -41.66
CA CYS A 911 -28.02 7.90 -41.18
C CYS A 911 -26.57 8.11 -40.74
N GLY A 912 -26.25 7.84 -39.47
CA GLY A 912 -24.88 7.87 -38.93
C GLY A 912 -23.96 6.72 -39.37
N GLY A 913 -24.46 5.82 -40.23
CA GLY A 913 -23.75 4.65 -40.72
C GLY A 913 -22.71 4.94 -41.79
N VAL A 914 -22.08 3.88 -42.29
CA VAL A 914 -21.02 3.94 -43.31
C VAL A 914 -21.61 3.81 -44.73
N ALA A 915 -20.96 4.42 -45.71
CA ALA A 915 -21.31 4.25 -47.12
C ALA A 915 -21.21 2.77 -47.56
N GLY A 916 -22.18 2.30 -48.33
CA GLY A 916 -22.19 0.92 -48.84
C GLY A 916 -22.67 -0.17 -47.87
N GLU A 917 -23.08 0.20 -46.66
CA GLU A 917 -23.63 -0.75 -45.68
C GLU A 917 -24.98 -1.35 -46.15
N LYS A 918 -25.10 -2.69 -46.16
CA LYS A 918 -26.33 -3.39 -46.58
C LYS A 918 -27.53 -3.02 -45.73
N LYS A 919 -27.32 -2.96 -44.41
CA LYS A 919 -28.32 -2.57 -43.41
C LYS A 919 -27.82 -1.33 -42.69
N CYS A 920 -28.46 -0.19 -42.94
CA CYS A 920 -28.04 1.07 -42.34
C CYS A 920 -28.14 1.04 -40.81
N LEU A 921 -27.09 1.56 -40.14
CA LEU A 921 -27.05 1.84 -38.70
C LEU A 921 -28.40 2.33 -38.13
N PRO A 922 -28.93 1.75 -37.04
CA PRO A 922 -30.11 2.27 -36.33
C PRO A 922 -29.97 3.76 -35.98
N CYS A 923 -31.08 4.47 -35.87
CA CYS A 923 -31.02 5.90 -35.57
C CYS A 923 -30.51 6.12 -34.13
N LEU A 924 -29.33 6.75 -34.00
CA LEU A 924 -28.71 7.02 -32.70
C LEU A 924 -29.35 8.19 -31.93
N GLN A 925 -30.31 8.91 -32.53
CA GLN A 925 -30.93 10.03 -31.84
C GLN A 925 -31.77 9.52 -30.66
N HIS A 926 -31.57 10.08 -29.47
CA HIS A 926 -32.21 9.64 -28.22
C HIS A 926 -33.74 9.46 -28.34
N VAL A 927 -34.42 10.36 -29.06
CA VAL A 927 -35.89 10.30 -29.29
C VAL A 927 -36.33 9.09 -30.13
N CYS A 928 -35.44 8.49 -30.91
CA CYS A 928 -35.71 7.30 -31.71
C CYS A 928 -35.36 6.00 -30.98
N HIS A 929 -34.62 6.07 -29.87
CA HIS A 929 -33.99 4.91 -29.23
C HIS A 929 -34.99 3.80 -28.84
N ALA A 930 -36.14 4.17 -28.27
CA ALA A 930 -37.19 3.20 -27.89
C ALA A 930 -37.75 2.48 -29.13
N ARG A 931 -38.16 3.24 -30.15
CA ARG A 931 -38.72 2.72 -31.40
C ARG A 931 -37.72 1.84 -32.17
N GLU A 932 -36.45 2.23 -32.22
CA GLU A 932 -35.41 1.43 -32.89
C GLU A 932 -35.17 0.11 -32.14
N ASN A 933 -35.28 0.11 -30.80
CA ASN A 933 -35.14 -1.10 -29.99
C ASN A 933 -36.36 -2.03 -30.07
N GLU A 934 -37.57 -1.49 -30.18
CA GLU A 934 -38.78 -2.26 -30.47
C GLU A 934 -38.66 -2.94 -31.85
N LEU A 935 -38.25 -2.19 -32.87
CA LEU A 935 -38.02 -2.72 -34.21
C LEU A 935 -36.91 -3.80 -34.22
N ALA A 936 -35.84 -3.60 -33.46
CA ALA A 936 -34.78 -4.60 -33.31
C ALA A 936 -35.31 -5.89 -32.68
N GLU A 937 -36.23 -5.80 -31.71
CA GLU A 937 -36.84 -6.96 -31.08
C GLU A 937 -37.74 -7.75 -32.05
N GLU A 938 -38.54 -7.06 -32.87
CA GLU A 938 -39.35 -7.67 -33.94
C GLU A 938 -38.50 -8.40 -34.98
N LEU A 939 -37.36 -7.79 -35.36
CA LEU A 939 -36.44 -8.31 -36.38
C LEU A 939 -35.38 -9.27 -35.82
N ARG A 940 -35.36 -9.50 -34.50
CA ARG A 940 -34.32 -10.27 -33.77
C ARG A 940 -32.90 -9.78 -34.00
N ASP A 941 -32.76 -8.46 -34.11
CA ASP A 941 -31.48 -7.79 -34.21
C ASP A 941 -30.92 -7.44 -32.82
N PRO A 942 -29.60 -7.18 -32.71
CA PRO A 942 -29.02 -6.65 -31.48
C PRO A 942 -29.69 -5.33 -31.09
N LYS A 943 -30.00 -5.16 -29.80
CA LYS A 943 -30.56 -3.90 -29.30
C LYS A 943 -29.48 -2.82 -29.34
N LEU A 944 -29.89 -1.63 -29.77
CA LEU A 944 -29.05 -0.45 -29.72
C LEU A 944 -28.85 -0.06 -28.24
N THR A 945 -27.59 -0.03 -27.81
CA THR A 945 -27.25 0.37 -26.44
C THR A 945 -26.86 1.85 -26.35
N GLN A 946 -26.25 2.40 -27.40
CA GLN A 946 -25.63 3.73 -27.37
C GLN A 946 -26.39 4.78 -28.19
N ASP A 947 -26.29 6.04 -27.78
CA ASP A 947 -26.88 7.20 -28.46
C ASP A 947 -25.86 7.99 -29.31
N ALA A 948 -26.33 9.06 -29.97
CA ALA A 948 -25.54 9.89 -30.88
C ALA A 948 -24.48 10.74 -30.15
N ASP A 949 -24.72 11.06 -28.87
CA ASP A 949 -23.87 11.89 -28.03
C ASP A 949 -22.84 11.04 -27.25
N ASP A 950 -23.03 9.72 -27.20
CA ASP A 950 -22.06 8.80 -26.62
C ASP A 950 -20.73 8.85 -27.35
N MET A 951 -19.66 8.69 -26.58
CA MET A 951 -18.29 8.70 -27.10
C MET A 951 -17.94 7.35 -27.70
N CYS A 952 -17.17 7.35 -28.78
CA CYS A 952 -16.57 6.11 -29.24
C CYS A 952 -15.52 5.65 -28.23
N MET A 953 -15.74 4.49 -27.60
CA MET A 953 -14.84 3.93 -26.57
C MET A 953 -13.55 3.30 -27.16
N ILE A 954 -13.18 3.68 -28.39
CA ILE A 954 -11.88 3.37 -29.01
C ILE A 954 -11.03 4.65 -29.04
N CYS A 955 -11.51 5.71 -29.71
CA CYS A 955 -10.76 6.96 -29.77
C CYS A 955 -10.87 7.78 -28.48
N PHE A 956 -12.00 7.69 -27.78
CA PHE A 956 -12.34 8.56 -26.66
C PHE A 956 -12.28 10.06 -26.97
N VAL A 957 -12.25 10.49 -28.24
CA VAL A 957 -12.08 11.92 -28.61
C VAL A 957 -13.36 12.52 -29.19
N GLU A 958 -14.13 11.72 -29.91
CA GLU A 958 -15.28 12.16 -30.69
C GLU A 958 -16.55 11.36 -30.34
N ALA A 959 -17.70 12.04 -30.34
CA ALA A 959 -19.00 11.38 -30.18
C ALA A 959 -19.31 10.51 -31.39
N LEU A 960 -20.18 9.51 -31.24
CA LEU A 960 -20.55 8.58 -32.31
C LEU A 960 -21.19 9.29 -33.50
N SER A 961 -21.85 10.43 -33.29
CA SER A 961 -22.39 11.27 -34.37
C SER A 961 -21.33 12.07 -35.15
N CYS A 962 -20.14 12.26 -34.59
CA CYS A 962 -19.07 13.06 -35.21
C CYS A 962 -18.32 12.34 -36.34
N ALA A 963 -18.51 11.03 -36.53
CA ALA A 963 -17.92 10.28 -37.64
C ALA A 963 -18.80 9.07 -38.02
N PRO A 964 -18.61 8.47 -39.20
CA PRO A 964 -19.34 7.26 -39.61
C PRO A 964 -19.13 6.12 -38.62
N SER A 965 -20.22 5.55 -38.12
CA SER A 965 -20.22 4.53 -37.07
C SER A 965 -20.84 3.21 -37.52
N VAL A 966 -20.40 2.11 -36.91
CA VAL A 966 -20.91 0.75 -37.14
C VAL A 966 -21.50 0.18 -35.86
N HIS A 967 -22.60 -0.58 -36.00
CA HIS A 967 -23.25 -1.30 -34.91
C HIS A 967 -22.84 -2.76 -34.97
N LEU A 968 -22.05 -3.19 -33.98
CA LEU A 968 -21.52 -4.54 -33.90
C LEU A 968 -22.62 -5.53 -33.52
N GLU A 969 -22.38 -6.83 -33.78
CA GLU A 969 -23.31 -7.90 -33.40
C GLU A 969 -23.58 -7.98 -31.89
N CYS A 970 -22.67 -7.45 -31.07
CA CYS A 970 -22.85 -7.39 -29.62
C CYS A 970 -23.77 -6.24 -29.13
N GLY A 971 -24.28 -5.39 -30.01
CA GLY A 971 -25.15 -4.25 -29.67
C GLY A 971 -24.43 -2.91 -29.53
N HIS A 972 -23.09 -2.91 -29.47
CA HIS A 972 -22.27 -1.71 -29.28
C HIS A 972 -21.94 -1.00 -30.59
N VAL A 973 -21.83 0.32 -30.50
CA VAL A 973 -21.57 1.22 -31.61
C VAL A 973 -20.21 1.89 -31.44
N PHE A 974 -19.43 1.91 -32.52
CA PHE A 974 -18.10 2.52 -32.58
C PHE A 974 -17.90 3.19 -33.94
N HIS A 975 -16.98 4.17 -34.03
CA HIS A 975 -16.58 4.69 -35.33
C HIS A 975 -15.96 3.58 -36.17
N TYR A 976 -16.31 3.54 -37.46
CA TYR A 976 -15.81 2.55 -38.39
C TYR A 976 -14.28 2.60 -38.52
N HIS A 977 -13.72 3.80 -38.69
CA HIS A 977 -12.28 4.00 -38.83
C HIS A 977 -11.52 3.58 -37.56
N CYS A 978 -12.12 3.77 -36.38
CA CYS A 978 -11.55 3.34 -35.11
C CYS A 978 -11.47 1.81 -35.00
N CYS A 979 -12.55 1.11 -35.32
CA CYS A 979 -12.55 -0.36 -35.36
C CYS A 979 -11.51 -0.88 -36.35
N LYS A 980 -11.47 -0.28 -37.55
CA LYS A 980 -10.50 -0.64 -38.59
C LYS A 980 -9.05 -0.48 -38.12
N ALA A 981 -8.70 0.69 -37.58
CA ALA A 981 -7.35 0.98 -37.09
C ALA A 981 -6.90 0.03 -35.98
N VAL A 982 -7.78 -0.30 -35.02
CA VAL A 982 -7.47 -1.25 -33.94
C VAL A 982 -7.23 -2.66 -34.48
N LEU A 983 -8.06 -3.13 -35.41
CA LEU A 983 -7.93 -4.46 -36.00
C LEU A 983 -6.69 -4.57 -36.91
N GLU A 984 -6.34 -3.51 -37.63
CA GLU A 984 -5.13 -3.46 -38.48
C GLU A 984 -3.84 -3.42 -37.65
N LYS A 985 -3.85 -2.71 -36.51
CA LYS A 985 -2.68 -2.62 -35.61
C LYS A 985 -2.39 -3.93 -34.86
N ARG A 986 -3.41 -4.79 -34.69
CA ARG A 986 -3.30 -6.10 -34.01
C ARG A 986 -2.86 -5.98 -32.53
N TRP A 987 -1.99 -6.89 -32.08
CA TRP A 987 -1.47 -6.93 -30.71
C TRP A 987 -0.11 -6.22 -30.61
N SER A 988 0.22 -5.74 -29.41
CA SER A 988 1.54 -5.21 -29.08
C SER A 988 2.47 -6.33 -28.60
N GLY A 989 3.76 -6.22 -28.95
CA GLY A 989 4.79 -7.19 -28.57
C GLY A 989 4.81 -8.46 -29.44
N PRO A 990 5.76 -9.38 -29.18
CA PRO A 990 5.98 -10.57 -29.99
C PRO A 990 4.92 -11.67 -29.76
N ARG A 991 4.39 -11.76 -28.53
CA ARG A 991 3.38 -12.75 -28.15
C ARG A 991 2.03 -12.42 -28.77
N ILE A 992 1.43 -13.40 -29.45
CA ILE A 992 0.09 -13.28 -30.00
C ILE A 992 -0.92 -13.16 -28.86
N THR A 993 -1.65 -12.04 -28.83
CA THR A 993 -2.81 -11.84 -27.96
C THR A 993 -4.01 -11.37 -28.78
N PHE A 994 -5.23 -11.69 -28.34
CA PHE A 994 -6.46 -11.38 -29.09
C PHE A 994 -7.33 -10.32 -28.39
N GLY A 995 -6.79 -9.60 -27.41
CA GLY A 995 -7.56 -8.58 -26.68
C GLY A 995 -8.04 -7.44 -27.58
N PHE A 996 -7.28 -7.12 -28.62
CA PHE A 996 -7.59 -6.05 -29.59
C PHE A 996 -8.80 -6.35 -30.48
N SER A 997 -9.16 -7.63 -30.68
CA SER A 997 -10.32 -8.04 -31.48
C SER A 997 -11.61 -8.14 -30.65
N LEU A 998 -11.57 -7.75 -29.38
CA LEU A 998 -12.71 -7.76 -28.47
C LEU A 998 -13.32 -6.36 -28.34
N CYS A 999 -14.63 -6.30 -28.25
CA CYS A 999 -15.38 -5.08 -27.99
C CYS A 999 -14.85 -4.41 -26.70
N PRO A 1000 -14.42 -3.14 -26.74
CA PRO A 1000 -13.92 -2.41 -25.57
C PRO A 1000 -14.89 -2.43 -24.38
N ILE A 1001 -16.20 -2.47 -24.67
CA ILE A 1001 -17.30 -2.34 -23.71
C ILE A 1001 -17.65 -3.70 -23.07
N CYS A 1002 -18.11 -4.67 -23.86
CA CYS A 1002 -18.61 -5.97 -23.36
C CYS A 1002 -17.64 -7.14 -23.48
N LYS A 1003 -16.48 -6.95 -24.13
CA LYS A 1003 -15.47 -7.99 -24.40
C LYS A 1003 -15.95 -9.14 -25.31
N ALA A 1004 -17.09 -9.02 -25.99
CA ALA A 1004 -17.48 -9.93 -27.07
C ALA A 1004 -16.59 -9.72 -28.31
N ASP A 1005 -16.46 -10.73 -29.18
CA ASP A 1005 -15.70 -10.59 -30.42
C ASP A 1005 -16.30 -9.50 -31.32
N ILE A 1006 -15.45 -8.61 -31.85
CA ILE A 1006 -15.87 -7.58 -32.82
C ILE A 1006 -16.29 -8.30 -34.10
N GLN A 1007 -17.57 -8.17 -34.47
CA GLN A 1007 -18.12 -8.72 -35.70
C GLN A 1007 -18.95 -7.66 -36.43
N HIS A 1008 -18.61 -7.43 -37.70
CA HIS A 1008 -19.35 -6.55 -38.59
C HIS A 1008 -19.03 -6.89 -40.07
N PRO A 1009 -20.02 -6.90 -41.00
CA PRO A 1009 -19.78 -7.26 -42.40
C PRO A 1009 -18.73 -6.41 -43.13
N LEU A 1010 -18.63 -5.11 -42.80
CA LEU A 1010 -17.63 -4.20 -43.39
C LEU A 1010 -16.20 -4.40 -42.85
N LEU A 1011 -16.03 -5.22 -41.81
CA LEU A 1011 -14.73 -5.54 -41.22
C LEU A 1011 -14.32 -6.99 -41.51
N ALA A 1012 -15.14 -7.73 -42.28
CA ALA A 1012 -14.99 -9.18 -42.48
C ALA A 1012 -13.65 -9.55 -43.12
N ASP A 1013 -13.19 -8.75 -44.08
CA ASP A 1013 -11.92 -8.82 -44.78
C ASP A 1013 -10.70 -8.71 -43.85
N ILE A 1014 -10.81 -7.95 -42.75
CA ILE A 1014 -9.75 -7.83 -41.73
C ILE A 1014 -9.92 -8.92 -40.65
N LEU A 1015 -11.17 -9.24 -40.31
CA LEU A 1015 -11.50 -10.20 -39.25
C LEU A 1015 -11.25 -11.66 -39.66
N GLU A 1016 -11.44 -12.03 -40.91
CA GLU A 1016 -11.24 -13.40 -41.41
C GLU A 1016 -9.82 -13.95 -41.11
N PRO A 1017 -8.72 -13.25 -41.46
CA PRO A 1017 -7.38 -13.71 -41.11
C PRO A 1017 -7.11 -13.71 -39.59
N ILE A 1018 -7.67 -12.75 -38.84
CA ILE A 1018 -7.53 -12.69 -37.37
C ILE A 1018 -8.23 -13.89 -36.73
N ASN A 1019 -9.45 -14.20 -37.15
CA ASN A 1019 -10.23 -15.33 -36.68
C ASN A 1019 -9.59 -16.67 -37.05
N GLY A 1020 -9.02 -16.77 -38.26
CA GLY A 1020 -8.23 -17.93 -38.68
C GLY A 1020 -7.02 -18.16 -37.75
N LEU A 1021 -6.27 -17.11 -37.44
CA LEU A 1021 -5.14 -17.19 -36.50
C LEU A 1021 -5.60 -17.53 -35.08
N LYS A 1022 -6.70 -16.93 -34.60
CA LYS A 1022 -7.29 -17.21 -33.28
C LYS A 1022 -7.70 -18.67 -33.14
N GLN A 1023 -8.33 -19.24 -34.17
CA GLN A 1023 -8.71 -20.66 -34.20
C GLN A 1023 -7.49 -21.59 -34.26
N ASP A 1024 -6.45 -21.24 -35.03
CA ASP A 1024 -5.22 -22.03 -35.10
C ASP A 1024 -4.48 -22.07 -33.75
N VAL A 1025 -4.30 -20.92 -33.10
CA VAL A 1025 -3.67 -20.84 -31.77
C VAL A 1025 -4.50 -21.59 -30.73
N LYS A 1026 -5.82 -21.39 -30.73
CA LYS A 1026 -6.76 -22.10 -29.84
C LYS A 1026 -6.66 -23.61 -29.99
N ARG A 1027 -6.63 -24.12 -31.23
CA ARG A 1027 -6.50 -25.55 -31.53
C ARG A 1027 -5.17 -26.10 -31.01
N LYS A 1028 -4.05 -25.40 -31.24
CA LYS A 1028 -2.71 -25.81 -30.78
C LYS A 1028 -2.60 -25.78 -29.25
N ALA A 1029 -3.10 -24.74 -28.60
CA ALA A 1029 -3.08 -24.61 -27.13
C ALA A 1029 -3.91 -25.72 -26.45
N LEU A 1030 -5.11 -25.99 -26.95
CA LEU A 1030 -5.97 -27.07 -26.46
C LEU A 1030 -5.36 -28.46 -26.70
N MET A 1031 -4.68 -28.66 -27.82
CA MET A 1031 -3.95 -29.90 -28.06
C MET A 1031 -2.82 -30.06 -27.05
N ARG A 1032 -2.03 -29.01 -26.82
CA ARG A 1032 -0.90 -29.04 -25.88
C ARG A 1032 -1.33 -29.37 -24.44
N ILE A 1033 -2.36 -28.70 -23.92
CA ILE A 1033 -2.82 -28.92 -22.53
C ILE A 1033 -3.35 -30.35 -22.30
N LYS A 1034 -3.98 -30.94 -23.32
CA LYS A 1034 -4.48 -32.32 -23.27
C LYS A 1034 -3.33 -33.33 -23.23
N TYR A 1035 -2.29 -33.11 -24.02
CA TYR A 1035 -1.12 -34.00 -24.07
C TYR A 1035 -0.20 -33.86 -22.85
N GLU A 1036 -0.24 -32.73 -22.14
CA GLU A 1036 0.44 -32.55 -20.85
C GLU A 1036 -0.31 -33.19 -19.67
N GLY A 1037 -1.51 -33.74 -19.88
CA GLY A 1037 -2.27 -34.43 -18.83
C GLY A 1037 -2.79 -33.52 -17.70
N LEU A 1038 -2.75 -32.19 -17.89
CA LEU A 1038 -3.13 -31.20 -16.87
C LEU A 1038 -4.65 -31.02 -16.70
N VAL A 1039 -5.46 -31.65 -17.54
CA VAL A 1039 -6.92 -31.53 -17.52
C VAL A 1039 -7.52 -32.84 -17.00
N LYS A 1040 -8.18 -32.79 -15.83
CA LYS A 1040 -9.08 -33.85 -15.36
C LYS A 1040 -10.46 -33.65 -16.02
N ASP A 1041 -11.17 -34.73 -16.33
CA ASP A 1041 -12.47 -34.73 -17.04
C ASP A 1041 -13.62 -33.95 -16.34
N THR A 1042 -13.35 -33.30 -15.21
CA THR A 1042 -14.32 -32.56 -14.39
C THR A 1042 -14.39 -31.05 -14.66
N ILE A 1043 -13.60 -30.50 -15.60
CA ILE A 1043 -13.54 -29.05 -15.89
C ILE A 1043 -14.33 -28.73 -17.18
N ASP A 1044 -15.15 -27.69 -17.15
CA ASP A 1044 -15.92 -27.21 -18.32
C ASP A 1044 -15.01 -26.86 -19.52
N SER A 1045 -15.41 -27.28 -20.73
CA SER A 1045 -14.64 -27.13 -21.98
C SER A 1045 -14.25 -25.67 -22.32
N LYS A 1046 -15.08 -24.69 -21.92
CA LYS A 1046 -14.79 -23.25 -22.11
C LYS A 1046 -13.64 -22.78 -21.23
N ASP A 1047 -13.59 -23.23 -19.98
CA ASP A 1047 -12.57 -22.82 -19.01
C ASP A 1047 -11.21 -23.44 -19.36
N VAL A 1048 -11.20 -24.68 -19.85
CA VAL A 1048 -9.96 -25.33 -20.34
C VAL A 1048 -9.35 -24.56 -21.52
N THR A 1049 -10.19 -24.03 -22.41
CA THR A 1049 -9.73 -23.24 -23.55
C THR A 1049 -9.05 -21.95 -23.10
N GLN A 1050 -9.68 -21.20 -22.20
CA GLN A 1050 -9.15 -19.94 -21.70
C GLN A 1050 -7.86 -20.18 -20.92
N LEU A 1051 -7.85 -21.19 -20.05
CA LEU A 1051 -6.66 -21.62 -19.31
C LEU A 1051 -5.48 -21.95 -20.23
N ALA A 1052 -5.72 -22.67 -21.32
CA ALA A 1052 -4.68 -23.04 -22.28
C ALA A 1052 -4.10 -21.83 -23.04
N MET A 1053 -4.96 -20.90 -23.47
CA MET A 1053 -4.55 -19.68 -24.17
C MET A 1053 -3.77 -18.72 -23.26
N ASP A 1054 -4.14 -18.66 -21.98
CA ASP A 1054 -3.46 -17.80 -21.00
C ASP A 1054 -2.12 -18.41 -20.54
N ARG A 1055 -2.04 -19.75 -20.44
CA ARG A 1055 -0.84 -20.48 -19.99
C ARG A 1055 0.29 -20.50 -21.02
N TYR A 1056 -0.02 -20.63 -22.30
CA TYR A 1056 0.99 -20.82 -23.34
C TYR A 1056 1.22 -19.57 -24.18
N ALA A 1057 2.48 -19.34 -24.57
CA ALA A 1057 2.86 -18.26 -25.47
C ALA A 1057 3.01 -18.79 -26.90
N TYR A 1058 2.37 -18.09 -27.85
CA TYR A 1058 2.46 -18.36 -29.28
C TYR A 1058 2.95 -17.12 -30.02
N TYR A 1059 3.70 -17.35 -31.10
CA TYR A 1059 4.36 -16.31 -31.91
C TYR A 1059 4.09 -16.57 -33.40
N VAL A 1060 4.09 -15.54 -34.23
CA VAL A 1060 3.94 -15.67 -35.69
C VAL A 1060 5.31 -15.85 -36.31
N CYS A 1061 5.53 -16.96 -37.03
CA CYS A 1061 6.78 -17.17 -37.74
C CYS A 1061 6.90 -16.22 -38.94
N PHE A 1062 8.00 -15.47 -39.03
CA PHE A 1062 8.26 -14.56 -40.15
C PHE A 1062 8.30 -15.25 -41.51
N LYS A 1063 8.90 -16.45 -41.61
CA LYS A 1063 9.08 -17.16 -42.88
C LYS A 1063 7.79 -17.80 -43.41
N CYS A 1064 7.04 -18.51 -42.56
CA CYS A 1064 5.86 -19.27 -42.99
C CYS A 1064 4.52 -18.68 -42.56
N GLN A 1065 4.52 -17.60 -41.78
CA GLN A 1065 3.34 -16.90 -41.26
C GLN A 1065 2.42 -17.77 -40.37
N LYS A 1066 2.88 -18.96 -39.95
CA LYS A 1066 2.15 -19.85 -39.04
C LYS A 1066 2.47 -19.53 -37.58
N ALA A 1067 1.48 -19.69 -36.70
CA ALA A 1067 1.69 -19.62 -35.26
C ALA A 1067 2.54 -20.81 -34.76
N TYR A 1068 3.53 -20.57 -33.91
CA TYR A 1068 4.31 -21.62 -33.26
C TYR A 1068 4.39 -21.38 -31.75
N TYR A 1069 4.62 -22.47 -31.01
CA TYR A 1069 4.72 -22.45 -29.55
C TYR A 1069 6.10 -21.96 -29.13
N GLY A 1070 6.15 -21.00 -28.19
CA GLY A 1070 7.40 -20.47 -27.65
C GLY A 1070 7.55 -20.61 -26.13
N GLY A 1071 6.76 -21.46 -25.47
CA GLY A 1071 6.90 -21.74 -24.04
C GLY A 1071 5.67 -21.38 -23.20
N GLU A 1072 5.83 -21.41 -21.87
CA GLU A 1072 4.80 -20.94 -20.95
C GLU A 1072 4.86 -19.41 -20.80
N ALA A 1073 3.69 -18.78 -20.76
CA ALA A 1073 3.53 -17.32 -20.66
C ALA A 1073 4.11 -16.70 -19.37
N ARG A 1074 4.38 -17.52 -18.34
CA ARG A 1074 4.93 -17.06 -17.05
C ARG A 1074 6.37 -16.58 -17.16
N CYS A 1075 7.08 -17.05 -18.18
CA CYS A 1075 8.45 -16.66 -18.48
C CYS A 1075 8.56 -15.33 -19.25
N ASP A 1076 7.43 -14.74 -19.64
CA ASP A 1076 7.27 -13.68 -20.66
C ASP A 1076 6.96 -12.29 -20.05
N ALA A 1077 6.90 -12.17 -18.72
CA ALA A 1077 6.36 -10.99 -18.03
C ALA A 1077 7.23 -9.71 -18.10
N GLU A 1078 8.38 -9.74 -18.81
CA GLU A 1078 9.39 -8.66 -18.86
C GLU A 1078 9.67 -8.11 -20.28
N ILE A 1079 8.89 -8.45 -21.30
CA ILE A 1079 9.15 -8.02 -22.69
C ILE A 1079 8.68 -6.59 -22.96
N GLY A 1080 9.58 -5.76 -23.53
CA GLY A 1080 9.26 -4.42 -24.04
C GLY A 1080 8.65 -4.42 -25.46
N GLU A 1081 8.02 -3.32 -25.87
CA GLU A 1081 7.34 -3.20 -27.18
C GLU A 1081 8.26 -3.26 -28.42
N LYS A 1082 9.59 -3.28 -28.24
CA LYS A 1082 10.59 -3.25 -29.33
C LYS A 1082 11.21 -4.63 -29.53
N PHE A 1083 10.82 -5.32 -30.60
CA PHE A 1083 11.44 -6.57 -31.07
C PHE A 1083 11.53 -6.55 -32.60
N ASP A 1084 12.43 -7.37 -33.17
CA ASP A 1084 12.51 -7.56 -34.62
C ASP A 1084 11.65 -8.76 -35.05
N PRO A 1085 10.59 -8.56 -35.87
CA PRO A 1085 9.78 -9.66 -36.38
C PRO A 1085 10.56 -10.71 -37.18
N GLU A 1086 11.69 -10.35 -37.82
CA GLU A 1086 12.48 -11.29 -38.63
C GLU A 1086 13.13 -12.41 -37.80
N GLU A 1087 13.34 -12.17 -36.51
CA GLU A 1087 13.96 -13.11 -35.57
C GLU A 1087 12.98 -14.16 -35.03
N LEU A 1088 11.67 -13.95 -35.21
CA LEU A 1088 10.63 -14.91 -34.82
C LEU A 1088 10.49 -16.00 -35.89
N VAL A 1089 11.21 -17.10 -35.72
CA VAL A 1089 11.20 -18.23 -36.68
C VAL A 1089 10.84 -19.53 -35.95
N CYS A 1090 9.85 -20.26 -36.47
CA CYS A 1090 9.46 -21.55 -35.90
C CYS A 1090 10.53 -22.62 -36.16
N GLY A 1091 10.57 -23.67 -35.34
CA GLY A 1091 11.54 -24.76 -35.46
C GLY A 1091 11.57 -25.44 -36.83
N GLY A 1092 10.45 -25.50 -37.55
CA GLY A 1092 10.40 -26.02 -38.92
C GLY A 1092 11.08 -25.12 -39.97
N CYS A 1093 11.17 -23.82 -39.70
CA CYS A 1093 11.79 -22.82 -40.58
C CYS A 1093 13.24 -22.46 -40.18
N SER A 1094 13.68 -22.92 -39.00
CA SER A 1094 15.00 -22.74 -38.42
C SER A 1094 15.76 -24.07 -38.22
N ASP A 1095 15.44 -25.09 -39.03
CA ASP A 1095 15.93 -26.47 -38.87
C ASP A 1095 17.43 -26.65 -39.20
N VAL A 1096 18.31 -26.11 -38.34
CA VAL A 1096 19.77 -26.18 -38.46
C VAL A 1096 20.32 -27.57 -38.13
N ALA A 1097 19.59 -28.39 -37.35
CA ALA A 1097 20.03 -29.70 -36.90
C ALA A 1097 19.51 -30.87 -37.76
N ARG A 1098 18.75 -30.61 -38.84
CA ARG A 1098 18.05 -31.63 -39.65
C ARG A 1098 17.24 -32.59 -38.78
N ALA A 1099 16.37 -32.05 -37.96
CA ALA A 1099 15.60 -32.82 -37.00
C ALA A 1099 14.71 -33.85 -37.71
N GLN A 1100 14.57 -35.05 -37.10
CA GLN A 1100 13.67 -36.06 -37.63
C GLN A 1100 12.23 -35.56 -37.58
N MET A 1101 11.53 -35.62 -38.72
CA MET A 1101 10.14 -35.21 -38.81
C MET A 1101 9.25 -36.17 -38.01
N CYS A 1102 8.29 -35.62 -37.28
CA CYS A 1102 7.33 -36.43 -36.55
C CYS A 1102 6.40 -37.16 -37.55
N PRO A 1103 6.22 -38.49 -37.42
CA PRO A 1103 5.32 -39.23 -38.32
C PRO A 1103 3.86 -38.76 -38.26
N LYS A 1104 3.42 -38.23 -37.11
CA LYS A 1104 2.04 -37.76 -36.88
C LYS A 1104 1.84 -36.28 -37.21
N HIS A 1105 2.84 -35.44 -36.95
CA HIS A 1105 2.67 -33.98 -36.98
C HIS A 1105 3.71 -33.25 -37.84
N GLY A 1106 4.52 -33.96 -38.62
CA GLY A 1106 5.57 -33.37 -39.46
C GLY A 1106 6.48 -32.45 -38.64
N THR A 1107 6.59 -31.20 -39.10
CA THR A 1107 7.36 -30.12 -38.45
C THR A 1107 6.49 -29.12 -37.69
N ASP A 1108 5.17 -29.32 -37.61
CA ASP A 1108 4.22 -28.32 -37.09
C ASP A 1108 4.41 -28.03 -35.60
N PHE A 1109 4.94 -28.99 -34.84
CA PHE A 1109 5.28 -28.84 -33.42
C PHE A 1109 6.77 -29.12 -33.16
N LEU A 1110 7.62 -28.91 -34.17
CA LEU A 1110 9.06 -29.05 -34.01
C LEU A 1110 9.57 -27.90 -33.14
N GLU A 1111 10.12 -28.25 -31.99
CA GLU A 1111 10.67 -27.31 -31.02
C GLU A 1111 12.20 -27.45 -30.95
N TYR A 1112 12.87 -26.32 -30.69
CA TYR A 1112 14.29 -26.27 -30.41
C TYR A 1112 14.52 -25.85 -28.97
N LYS A 1113 15.60 -26.35 -28.39
CA LYS A 1113 16.10 -25.91 -27.09
C LYS A 1113 16.87 -24.59 -27.26
N CYS A 1114 16.71 -23.68 -26.31
CA CYS A 1114 17.59 -22.53 -26.18
C CYS A 1114 19.05 -23.00 -26.04
N ARG A 1115 19.95 -22.49 -26.88
CA ARG A 1115 21.36 -22.86 -26.85
C ARG A 1115 21.98 -22.66 -25.46
N TYR A 1116 21.55 -21.64 -24.73
CA TYR A 1116 22.15 -21.20 -23.47
C TYR A 1116 21.41 -21.62 -22.19
N CYS A 1117 20.26 -22.31 -22.29
CA CYS A 1117 19.55 -22.85 -21.12
C CYS A 1117 18.61 -24.01 -21.45
N CYS A 1118 18.02 -24.64 -20.44
CA CYS A 1118 17.00 -25.67 -20.55
C CYS A 1118 15.60 -25.05 -20.68
N SER A 1119 15.40 -24.24 -21.71
CA SER A 1119 14.08 -23.67 -22.05
C SER A 1119 13.81 -23.86 -23.53
N VAL A 1120 12.53 -23.86 -23.93
CA VAL A 1120 12.15 -23.87 -25.35
C VAL A 1120 12.57 -22.54 -25.98
N ALA A 1121 13.12 -22.59 -27.19
CA ALA A 1121 13.52 -21.40 -27.92
C ALA A 1121 12.32 -20.68 -28.53
N VAL A 1122 12.41 -19.34 -28.54
CA VAL A 1122 11.44 -18.42 -29.15
C VAL A 1122 12.07 -17.74 -30.36
N PHE A 1123 13.30 -17.25 -30.22
CA PHE A 1123 14.00 -16.48 -31.24
C PHE A 1123 15.04 -17.34 -31.96
N PHE A 1124 15.25 -17.05 -33.25
CA PHE A 1124 16.31 -17.61 -34.06
C PHE A 1124 17.12 -16.49 -34.70
N CYS A 1125 18.25 -16.18 -34.08
CA CYS A 1125 19.06 -15.02 -34.46
C CYS A 1125 20.34 -15.48 -35.18
N PHE A 1126 20.89 -14.57 -35.98
CA PHE A 1126 22.14 -14.76 -36.73
C PHE A 1126 22.11 -15.94 -37.72
N GLY A 1127 20.93 -16.48 -38.03
CA GLY A 1127 20.78 -17.64 -38.89
C GLY A 1127 21.35 -18.94 -38.34
N THR A 1128 21.78 -18.98 -37.07
CA THR A 1128 22.47 -20.15 -36.50
C THR A 1128 22.09 -20.48 -35.07
N THR A 1129 21.43 -19.57 -34.32
CA THR A 1129 21.35 -19.69 -32.87
C THR A 1129 19.93 -19.53 -32.33
N HIS A 1130 19.47 -20.52 -31.58
CA HIS A 1130 18.17 -20.50 -30.91
C HIS A 1130 18.26 -19.92 -29.49
N PHE A 1131 17.43 -18.93 -29.18
CA PHE A 1131 17.33 -18.30 -27.86
C PHE A 1131 15.92 -18.44 -27.29
N CYS A 1132 15.80 -18.73 -25.99
CA CYS A 1132 14.57 -18.38 -25.28
C CYS A 1132 14.55 -16.86 -25.07
N ASP A 1133 13.36 -16.32 -24.81
CA ASP A 1133 13.15 -14.88 -24.59
C ASP A 1133 14.14 -14.24 -23.61
N THR A 1134 14.21 -14.77 -22.39
CA THR A 1134 15.10 -14.23 -21.35
C THR A 1134 16.59 -14.32 -21.69
N CYS A 1135 17.01 -15.28 -22.52
CA CYS A 1135 18.38 -15.36 -23.03
C CYS A 1135 18.60 -14.46 -24.25
N HIS A 1136 17.55 -14.16 -25.00
CA HIS A 1136 17.61 -13.23 -26.11
C HIS A 1136 17.93 -11.81 -25.61
N ASP A 1137 17.31 -11.35 -24.51
CA ASP A 1137 17.61 -10.04 -23.92
C ASP A 1137 19.08 -9.84 -23.52
N ASP A 1138 19.76 -10.92 -23.11
CA ASP A 1138 21.16 -10.91 -22.67
C ASP A 1138 22.10 -11.56 -23.71
N PHE A 1139 21.69 -11.61 -24.99
CA PHE A 1139 22.41 -12.38 -26.02
C PHE A 1139 23.86 -11.92 -26.19
N GLN A 1140 24.13 -10.60 -26.09
CA GLN A 1140 25.47 -10.04 -26.24
C GLN A 1140 26.43 -10.59 -25.19
N ARG A 1141 25.98 -10.75 -23.95
CA ARG A 1141 26.79 -11.34 -22.89
C ARG A 1141 26.89 -12.85 -23.07
N LEU A 1142 25.78 -13.53 -23.30
CA LEU A 1142 25.72 -14.99 -23.36
C LEU A 1142 26.54 -15.59 -24.51
N THR A 1143 26.53 -14.97 -25.68
CA THR A 1143 27.34 -15.38 -26.83
C THR A 1143 28.85 -15.24 -26.59
N ASN A 1144 29.24 -14.35 -25.68
CA ASN A 1144 30.64 -14.11 -25.29
C ASN A 1144 31.13 -15.03 -24.15
N ILE A 1145 30.24 -15.82 -23.51
CA ILE A 1145 30.65 -16.78 -22.47
C ILE A 1145 31.27 -18.02 -23.14
N PRO A 1146 32.53 -18.39 -22.80
CA PRO A 1146 33.13 -19.62 -23.29
C PRO A 1146 32.30 -20.85 -22.93
N LYS A 1147 32.14 -21.80 -23.86
CA LYS A 1147 31.27 -22.99 -23.67
C LYS A 1147 31.54 -23.76 -22.38
N ASN A 1148 32.79 -23.85 -21.95
CA ASN A 1148 33.19 -24.55 -20.72
C ASN A 1148 32.75 -23.84 -19.42
N LYS A 1149 32.32 -22.58 -19.49
CA LYS A 1149 31.80 -21.80 -18.37
C LYS A 1149 30.27 -21.68 -18.37
N LEU A 1150 29.59 -22.27 -19.35
CA LEU A 1150 28.14 -22.31 -19.37
C LEU A 1150 27.62 -23.30 -18.31
N PRO A 1151 26.46 -23.02 -17.69
CA PRO A 1151 25.87 -23.91 -16.70
C PRO A 1151 25.52 -25.27 -17.32
N GLN A 1152 25.68 -26.33 -16.54
CA GLN A 1152 25.29 -27.68 -16.96
C GLN A 1152 23.80 -27.90 -16.72
N CYS A 1153 23.23 -28.92 -17.36
CA CYS A 1153 21.85 -29.30 -17.11
C CYS A 1153 21.68 -29.69 -15.62
N PRO A 1154 20.68 -29.16 -14.90
CA PRO A 1154 19.63 -28.25 -15.34
C PRO A 1154 20.07 -26.77 -15.39
N ALA A 1155 20.00 -26.17 -16.58
CA ALA A 1155 20.41 -24.79 -16.83
C ALA A 1155 19.19 -23.86 -16.96
N GLY A 1156 19.19 -22.75 -16.23
CA GLY A 1156 18.21 -21.67 -16.32
C GLY A 1156 18.66 -20.56 -17.28
N PRO A 1157 17.76 -19.65 -17.68
CA PRO A 1157 18.11 -18.52 -18.54
C PRO A 1157 19.19 -17.60 -17.95
N LYS A 1158 19.80 -16.73 -18.79
CA LYS A 1158 20.88 -15.79 -18.41
C LYS A 1158 22.11 -16.45 -17.77
N ALA A 1159 22.40 -17.70 -18.18
CA ALA A 1159 23.50 -18.54 -17.67
C ALA A 1159 23.41 -18.85 -16.16
N LYS A 1160 22.19 -19.06 -15.65
CA LYS A 1160 21.93 -19.43 -14.26
C LYS A 1160 21.96 -20.96 -14.08
N GLN A 1161 22.70 -21.46 -13.10
CA GLN A 1161 22.62 -22.88 -12.73
C GLN A 1161 21.36 -23.12 -11.89
N LEU A 1162 20.51 -24.08 -12.29
CA LEU A 1162 19.35 -24.50 -11.48
C LEU A 1162 19.77 -25.58 -10.49
N ILE A 1163 18.95 -25.73 -9.45
CA ILE A 1163 19.14 -26.68 -8.35
C ILE A 1163 18.30 -27.93 -8.66
N GLY A 1164 18.88 -29.12 -8.50
CA GLY A 1164 18.25 -30.42 -8.79
C GLY A 1164 18.95 -31.17 -9.94
N ASP A 1165 18.54 -32.42 -10.17
CA ASP A 1165 19.11 -33.29 -11.22
C ASP A 1165 18.17 -33.45 -12.43
N GLU A 1166 16.92 -32.96 -12.33
CA GLU A 1166 15.93 -33.10 -13.39
C GLU A 1166 15.97 -31.90 -14.36
N CYS A 1167 16.10 -32.20 -15.65
CA CYS A 1167 16.05 -31.19 -16.70
C CYS A 1167 14.64 -30.57 -16.80
N PRO A 1168 14.48 -29.24 -16.83
CA PRO A 1168 13.17 -28.58 -17.02
C PRO A 1168 12.45 -28.94 -18.33
N LEU A 1169 13.18 -29.46 -19.33
CA LEU A 1169 12.62 -29.93 -20.59
C LEU A 1169 12.30 -31.44 -20.58
N HIS A 1170 12.54 -32.12 -19.45
CA HIS A 1170 12.37 -33.55 -19.22
C HIS A 1170 12.95 -34.43 -20.35
N VAL A 1171 14.10 -34.01 -20.90
CA VAL A 1171 14.78 -34.70 -22.00
C VAL A 1171 16.29 -34.66 -21.80
N MET A 1172 16.96 -35.74 -22.22
CA MET A 1172 18.42 -35.79 -22.34
C MET A 1172 18.86 -35.00 -23.56
N HIS A 1173 19.68 -33.98 -23.36
CA HIS A 1173 20.18 -33.11 -24.41
C HIS A 1173 21.69 -32.85 -24.27
N PRO A 1174 22.38 -32.42 -25.35
CA PRO A 1174 23.79 -32.03 -25.30
C PRO A 1174 24.08 -30.90 -24.28
N PRO A 1175 25.35 -30.68 -23.92
CA PRO A 1175 25.74 -29.59 -23.03
C PRO A 1175 25.26 -28.21 -23.50
N THR A 1176 25.01 -27.32 -22.54
CA THR A 1176 24.66 -25.92 -22.83
C THR A 1176 25.74 -25.26 -23.69
N GLY A 1177 25.31 -24.53 -24.72
CA GLY A 1177 26.18 -23.96 -25.76
C GLY A 1177 26.05 -24.65 -27.12
N GLU A 1178 25.20 -25.67 -27.24
CA GLU A 1178 24.94 -26.43 -28.46
C GLU A 1178 23.47 -26.42 -28.87
N GLU A 1179 23.24 -26.39 -30.17
CA GLU A 1179 21.92 -26.44 -30.78
C GLU A 1179 21.33 -27.84 -30.63
N PHE A 1180 20.07 -27.92 -30.21
CA PHE A 1180 19.40 -29.20 -30.03
C PHE A 1180 17.93 -29.12 -30.40
N ALA A 1181 17.53 -29.95 -31.35
CA ALA A 1181 16.14 -30.15 -31.71
C ALA A 1181 15.47 -31.04 -30.66
N LEU A 1182 14.41 -30.54 -30.05
CA LEU A 1182 13.63 -31.27 -29.06
C LEU A 1182 12.65 -32.27 -29.70
N GLY A 1183 12.47 -32.19 -31.02
CA GLY A 1183 11.47 -32.97 -31.75
C GLY A 1183 10.06 -32.40 -31.57
N CYS A 1184 9.04 -33.27 -31.71
CA CYS A 1184 7.65 -32.86 -31.60
C CYS A 1184 7.25 -32.62 -30.13
N GLY A 1185 7.04 -31.35 -29.75
CA GLY A 1185 6.74 -30.95 -28.37
C GLY A 1185 5.48 -31.59 -27.78
N VAL A 1186 4.51 -31.96 -28.64
CA VAL A 1186 3.28 -32.65 -28.22
C VAL A 1186 3.50 -34.15 -27.99
N CYS A 1187 4.22 -34.81 -28.90
CA CYS A 1187 4.49 -36.25 -28.77
C CYS A 1187 5.50 -36.56 -27.67
N ARG A 1188 6.45 -35.65 -27.40
CA ARG A 1188 7.42 -35.80 -26.31
C ARG A 1188 6.75 -36.05 -24.96
N ASN A 1189 5.67 -35.33 -24.68
CA ASN A 1189 4.96 -35.44 -23.40
C ASN A 1189 4.06 -36.69 -23.32
N ALA A 1190 3.78 -37.34 -24.46
CA ALA A 1190 2.99 -38.58 -24.52
C ALA A 1190 3.84 -39.86 -24.50
N GLN A 1191 5.17 -39.79 -24.50
CA GLN A 1191 6.07 -40.95 -24.44
C GLN A 1191 6.24 -41.53 -23.02
N THR A 1192 5.14 -41.62 -22.27
CA THR A 1192 4.89 -42.75 -21.38
C THR A 1192 4.12 -43.80 -22.18
N PHE A 1193 4.82 -44.55 -23.01
CA PHE A 1193 4.39 -45.85 -23.51
C PHE A 1193 5.59 -46.78 -23.56
#